data_AF-A0A2W5TTX1-F1
#
_entry.id   AF-A0A2W5TTX1-F1
#
_cell.length_a   1.000
_cell.length_b   1.000
_cell.length_c   1.000
_cell.angle_alpha   90.00
_cell.angle_beta   90.00
_cell.angle_gamma   90.00
#
_symmetry.space_group_name_H-M   'P 1'
#
loop_
_entity.id
_entity.type
_entity.pdbx_description
1 polymer ?
#
loop_
_entity_poly.entity_id
_entity_poly.type
_entity_poly.pdbx_seq_one_letter_code
_entity_poly.pdbx_strand_id
1 'polypeptide(L)'
;MRAVMRSLVLGVVVCSLTASAQWMEDCGLEPPGSVPFVPLPQKSWEPQLDASSPPLVRVDRQAPRVGGSAISHVTGVGALAGKVIYLSPGHGFTWEAGLGAWRTQRGNTNDIVEDLVSIETLSQYLMPMLLNAGARVVPVRELDLQTNLVLLDNGEPGYSENGDAATFIDSTVMGWGRPTFPMTGDIMPFQLGTNRLMLASDTETATATYAVTIPADGFYEVSVSYTPFSARVTDAHYEVVHPGGSTHFRVNQQRHGNTWVQLGRFHFRAGQPARVVVHNDSANAAGKNVSLDAVKFGGGMGLIDRGMGVSGRPRFEESSRYQAQWAGAPTSVWAPSSNTPSADRNNDVSTRSRFTAWAHEPGEDAVYVAWHTNAFNGVAVGTNTYVYGPNPPDNTLNFTGVDGGMQLANAIHTEIINDIRSDAGWNRPTWTNRGVDSAYFGELNPNNNPETPSVLLEMAFHDAAADATHLKEPAFRYLCARAIAQGIIKYYAQKDGVAVQLPPEPPTHVAALNQSNGEVVVKWRAPSTDSQNVRGQPASAYRVYASGDGLSWDNGVDVATTSVRLPLPANAARYFRVTALNQGGESFPSSVVGARRAVAGQPFVLVVNGFDRLEAAIGKTEAFASTYALGSVLRIFIEKMNDGSAARFTGAALDANGVGFDTADTDSVTAGDVPFAPYSLLTWFVGRGKQGGAAISAQEQGIINDFRTRNLPVFISGDATAAAAFLSSTFSATAAGMNGGLTVNGAGALMGVPAIALDDGNGGSFDTGTPPVISSAGAAVSLGSYLVGGNAAVGVPSQTVAFGFPFETIIGGAQRTEVMRRVLMFLSPGGFDGGLVDVDAGTVIDGGFDAGVVNPVDAGQPDSGVPEDGGTGGGTGAGGGDPGAGGGAAPLEPVLGFQGGGCSSTPAELLGLLVLLVVRRRRS
;
A
#
# COMPACT_ATOMS: atom_id res chain seq x y z
N MET A 1 -4.89 2.87 65.55
CA MET A 1 -5.89 2.83 64.46
C MET A 1 -5.96 4.13 63.61
N ARG A 2 -5.69 5.34 64.13
CA ARG A 2 -5.72 6.58 63.33
C ARG A 2 -4.49 6.84 62.44
N ALA A 3 -3.34 6.21 62.69
CA ALA A 3 -2.12 6.38 61.89
C ALA A 3 -2.08 5.48 60.63
N VAL A 4 -2.63 4.26 60.70
CA VAL A 4 -2.65 3.31 59.57
C VAL A 4 -3.64 3.73 58.48
N MET A 5 -4.70 4.46 58.85
CA MET A 5 -5.71 4.96 57.91
C MET A 5 -5.21 6.14 57.06
N ARG A 6 -4.25 6.94 57.56
CA ARG A 6 -3.65 8.05 56.79
C ARG A 6 -2.63 7.55 55.75
N SER A 7 -1.88 6.49 56.04
CA SER A 7 -0.95 5.89 55.08
C SER A 7 -1.66 5.11 53.96
N LEU A 8 -2.82 4.49 54.24
CA LEU A 8 -3.63 3.84 53.22
C LEU A 8 -4.30 4.87 52.28
N VAL A 9 -4.80 5.98 52.82
CA VAL A 9 -5.41 7.05 52.01
C VAL A 9 -4.36 7.78 51.18
N LEU A 10 -3.15 8.01 51.71
CA LEU A 10 -2.06 8.62 50.94
C LEU A 10 -1.52 7.67 49.86
N GLY A 11 -1.41 6.37 50.14
CA GLY A 11 -1.01 5.36 49.14
C GLY A 11 -2.04 5.16 48.02
N VAL A 12 -3.34 5.22 48.34
CA VAL A 12 -4.41 5.12 47.33
C VAL A 12 -4.50 6.40 46.48
N VAL A 13 -4.31 7.59 47.07
CA VAL A 13 -4.28 8.87 46.34
C VAL A 13 -3.04 8.97 45.44
N VAL A 14 -1.88 8.49 45.89
CA VAL A 14 -0.66 8.46 45.05
C VAL A 14 -0.80 7.43 43.92
N CYS A 15 -1.33 6.22 44.15
CA CYS A 15 -1.58 5.25 43.07
C CYS A 15 -2.63 5.74 42.04
N SER A 16 -3.65 6.47 42.47
CA SER A 16 -4.66 7.03 41.55
C SER A 16 -4.14 8.26 40.79
N LEU A 17 -3.24 9.05 41.37
CA LEU A 17 -2.53 10.11 40.66
C LEU A 17 -1.50 9.56 39.65
N THR A 18 -0.74 8.52 39.99
CA THR A 18 0.20 7.88 39.05
C THR A 18 -0.52 7.13 37.94
N ALA A 19 -1.64 6.46 38.23
CA ALA A 19 -2.50 5.88 37.20
C ALA A 19 -3.10 6.98 36.32
N SER A 20 -3.61 8.09 36.88
CA SER A 20 -4.13 9.19 36.05
C SER A 20 -3.06 9.85 35.16
N ALA A 21 -1.80 9.90 35.61
CA ALA A 21 -0.68 10.42 34.82
C ALA A 21 -0.29 9.46 33.68
N GLN A 22 -0.20 8.15 33.95
CA GLN A 22 0.05 7.12 32.93
C GLN A 22 -1.06 7.07 31.88
N TRP A 23 -2.34 7.20 32.27
CA TRP A 23 -3.46 7.23 31.33
C TRP A 23 -3.48 8.49 30.45
N MET A 24 -2.96 9.63 30.93
CA MET A 24 -2.80 10.85 30.12
C MET A 24 -1.65 10.74 29.12
N GLU A 25 -0.56 10.05 29.50
CA GLU A 25 0.57 9.73 28.61
C GLU A 25 0.17 8.73 27.51
N ASP A 26 -0.85 7.90 27.77
CA ASP A 26 -1.19 6.81 26.88
C ASP A 26 -1.98 7.20 25.62
N CYS A 27 -2.80 8.25 25.69
CA CYS A 27 -3.66 8.76 24.59
C CYS A 27 -3.19 10.12 24.04
N GLY A 28 -2.02 10.63 24.45
CA GLY A 28 -1.49 11.95 24.05
C GLY A 28 -2.46 13.10 24.32
N LEU A 29 -3.03 13.11 25.53
CA LEU A 29 -4.01 14.08 25.98
C LEU A 29 -3.33 15.39 26.39
N GLU A 30 -3.77 16.51 25.82
CA GLU A 30 -3.22 17.84 26.07
C GLU A 30 -4.33 18.79 26.58
N PRO A 31 -4.72 18.70 27.87
CA PRO A 31 -5.71 19.60 28.43
C PRO A 31 -5.26 21.07 28.34
N PRO A 32 -6.20 22.04 28.31
CA PRO A 32 -5.85 23.45 28.19
C PRO A 32 -4.79 23.89 29.21
N GLY A 33 -3.68 24.46 28.71
CA GLY A 33 -2.57 24.94 29.52
C GLY A 33 -1.55 23.89 29.95
N SER A 34 -1.68 22.61 29.55
CA SER A 34 -0.68 21.57 29.87
C SER A 34 0.59 21.65 29.02
N VAL A 35 0.47 22.14 27.78
CA VAL A 35 1.59 22.34 26.87
C VAL A 35 1.71 23.84 26.59
N PRO A 36 2.86 24.47 26.92
CA PRO A 36 3.07 25.88 26.59
C PRO A 36 3.04 26.05 25.06
N PHE A 37 2.35 27.09 24.60
CA PHE A 37 2.42 27.52 23.21
C PHE A 37 3.88 27.83 22.87
N VAL A 38 4.46 27.07 21.95
CA VAL A 38 5.79 27.34 21.41
C VAL A 38 5.58 27.84 19.99
N PRO A 39 5.87 29.11 19.69
CA PRO A 39 5.80 29.62 18.33
C PRO A 39 6.60 28.70 17.41
N LEU A 40 5.94 28.15 16.39
CA LEU A 40 6.61 27.30 15.43
C LEU A 40 7.44 28.18 14.48
N PRO A 41 8.68 27.78 14.17
CA PRO A 41 9.46 28.49 13.18
C PRO A 41 8.78 28.33 11.81
N GLN A 42 8.53 29.44 11.13
CA GLN A 42 8.13 29.40 9.73
C GLN A 42 9.35 29.10 8.85
N LYS A 43 9.14 28.36 7.78
CA LYS A 43 10.18 28.18 6.76
C LYS A 43 10.46 29.54 6.11
N SER A 44 11.74 29.85 5.92
CA SER A 44 12.14 31.13 5.34
C SER A 44 11.82 31.18 3.84
N TRP A 45 11.46 32.37 3.33
CA TRP A 45 11.32 32.69 1.90
C TRP A 45 10.10 32.12 1.16
N GLU A 46 9.12 31.58 1.88
CA GLU A 46 7.86 31.12 1.28
C GLU A 46 6.91 32.31 1.05
N PRO A 47 6.48 32.57 -0.21
CA PRO A 47 5.51 33.61 -0.50
C PRO A 47 4.11 33.18 -0.05
N GLN A 48 3.26 34.16 0.25
CA GLN A 48 1.85 33.90 0.52
C GLN A 48 1.15 33.42 -0.76
N LEU A 49 0.32 32.39 -0.62
CA LEU A 49 -0.56 31.94 -1.70
C LEU A 49 -1.58 33.00 -2.11
N ASP A 50 -1.79 33.10 -3.41
CA ASP A 50 -2.97 33.73 -3.99
C ASP A 50 -3.83 32.70 -4.74
N ALA A 51 -5.08 33.06 -5.02
CA ALA A 51 -6.02 32.18 -5.71
C ALA A 51 -5.63 31.87 -7.16
N SER A 52 -4.67 32.61 -7.74
CA SER A 52 -4.14 32.39 -9.10
C SER A 52 -2.90 31.51 -9.14
N SER A 53 -2.34 31.16 -7.98
CA SER A 53 -1.11 30.39 -7.87
C SER A 53 -1.34 28.97 -8.41
N PRO A 54 -0.44 28.44 -9.25
CA PRO A 54 -0.58 27.09 -9.76
C PRO A 54 -0.47 26.06 -8.63
N PRO A 55 -1.09 24.87 -8.78
CA PRO A 55 -0.87 23.75 -7.88
C PRO A 55 0.63 23.47 -7.71
N LEU A 56 1.04 23.05 -6.50
CA LEU A 56 2.45 22.79 -6.18
C LEU A 56 3.09 21.82 -7.17
N VAL A 57 2.39 20.73 -7.48
CA VAL A 57 2.78 19.74 -8.47
C VAL A 57 1.60 19.51 -9.39
N ARG A 58 1.85 19.49 -10.69
CA ARG A 58 0.85 19.12 -11.71
C ARG A 58 1.52 18.32 -12.82
N VAL A 59 0.83 17.32 -13.35
CA VAL A 59 1.31 16.58 -14.53
C VAL A 59 1.30 17.52 -15.74
N ASP A 60 2.42 17.60 -16.46
CA ASP A 60 2.50 18.31 -17.74
C ASP A 60 1.94 17.43 -18.86
N ARG A 61 0.72 17.77 -19.31
CA ARG A 61 0.04 17.04 -20.39
C ARG A 61 0.32 17.61 -21.79
N GLN A 62 1.08 18.71 -21.88
CA GLN A 62 1.44 19.39 -23.15
C GLN A 62 2.82 18.96 -23.67
N ALA A 63 3.68 18.39 -22.82
CA ALA A 63 4.97 17.81 -23.22
C ALA A 63 4.79 16.62 -24.21
N PRO A 64 5.77 16.35 -25.11
CA PRO A 64 5.71 15.23 -26.06
C PRO A 64 5.46 13.91 -25.33
N ARG A 65 4.32 13.27 -25.60
CA ARG A 65 3.91 12.03 -24.96
C ARG A 65 4.81 10.88 -25.39
N VAL A 66 5.73 10.43 -24.53
CA VAL A 66 6.49 9.18 -24.73
C VAL A 66 6.38 8.30 -23.48
N GLY A 67 5.31 7.49 -23.42
CA GLY A 67 5.04 6.61 -22.28
C GLY A 67 4.87 7.37 -20.96
N GLY A 68 4.74 6.75 -19.79
CA GLY A 68 4.61 7.43 -18.48
C GLY A 68 3.67 6.74 -17.48
N SER A 69 3.94 6.58 -16.19
CA SER A 69 3.17 5.60 -15.38
C SER A 69 1.74 6.06 -15.06
N ALA A 70 0.95 5.07 -14.70
CA ALA A 70 -0.35 5.19 -14.08
C ALA A 70 -0.25 4.36 -12.80
N ILE A 71 -0.03 5.02 -11.67
CA ILE A 71 -0.52 4.69 -10.33
C ILE A 71 -0.56 6.04 -9.63
N SER A 72 -1.70 6.44 -9.05
CA SER A 72 -1.98 7.76 -8.44
C SER A 72 -0.79 8.73 -8.39
N HIS A 73 -0.80 9.68 -9.32
CA HIS A 73 0.15 10.78 -9.36
C HIS A 73 -0.59 12.07 -8.97
N VAL A 74 0.13 13.10 -8.55
CA VAL A 74 -0.49 14.41 -8.26
C VAL A 74 -1.01 15.00 -9.58
N THR A 75 -2.33 14.92 -9.81
CA THR A 75 -2.94 15.38 -11.07
C THR A 75 -3.12 16.90 -11.10
N GLY A 76 -3.44 17.50 -9.95
CA GLY A 76 -3.86 18.89 -9.82
C GLY A 76 -5.26 19.20 -10.37
N VAL A 77 -6.08 18.19 -10.67
CA VAL A 77 -7.43 18.33 -11.27
C VAL A 77 -8.43 17.41 -10.58
N GLY A 78 -9.63 17.91 -10.29
CA GLY A 78 -10.75 17.19 -9.67
C GLY A 78 -11.48 18.06 -8.63
N ALA A 79 -12.38 17.48 -7.85
CA ALA A 79 -13.18 18.21 -6.86
C ALA A 79 -12.35 18.80 -5.70
N LEU A 80 -11.12 18.31 -5.50
CA LEU A 80 -10.19 18.78 -4.48
C LEU A 80 -8.98 19.52 -5.09
N ALA A 81 -9.06 19.95 -6.36
CA ALA A 81 -8.02 20.75 -6.99
C ALA A 81 -7.75 22.03 -6.17
N GLY A 82 -6.47 22.27 -5.85
CA GLY A 82 -6.04 23.41 -5.04
C GLY A 82 -6.24 23.24 -3.53
N LYS A 83 -6.76 22.11 -3.07
CA LYS A 83 -6.91 21.79 -1.64
C LYS A 83 -5.72 20.98 -1.13
N VAL A 84 -5.39 21.16 0.15
CA VAL A 84 -4.32 20.42 0.84
C VAL A 84 -4.91 19.56 1.95
N ILE A 85 -4.53 18.29 1.99
CA ILE A 85 -4.98 17.35 3.01
C ILE A 85 -3.76 16.86 3.78
N TYR A 86 -3.66 17.24 5.05
CA TYR A 86 -2.70 16.63 5.97
C TYR A 86 -3.28 15.32 6.46
N LEU A 87 -2.61 14.23 6.10
CA LEU A 87 -3.14 12.89 6.27
C LEU A 87 -2.33 12.14 7.34
N SER A 88 -3.03 11.73 8.40
CA SER A 88 -2.43 11.17 9.60
C SER A 88 -2.97 9.76 9.86
N PRO A 89 -2.16 8.69 9.73
CA PRO A 89 -2.52 7.36 10.22
C PRO A 89 -2.39 7.31 11.74
N GLY A 90 -2.68 6.19 12.40
CA GLY A 90 -2.51 6.00 13.85
C GLY A 90 -1.06 6.16 14.32
N HIS A 91 -0.69 5.62 15.47
CA HIS A 91 0.54 6.02 16.16
C HIS A 91 1.85 5.57 15.49
N GLY A 92 2.05 4.27 15.25
CA GLY A 92 3.30 3.71 14.75
C GLY A 92 4.27 3.31 15.87
N PHE A 93 5.37 2.65 15.49
CA PHE A 93 6.42 2.28 16.45
C PHE A 93 7.09 3.50 17.06
N THR A 94 7.19 3.51 18.40
CA THR A 94 8.01 4.40 19.22
C THR A 94 8.98 3.60 20.08
N TRP A 95 10.08 4.24 20.49
CA TRP A 95 10.95 3.65 21.51
C TRP A 95 10.35 3.84 22.90
N GLU A 96 10.16 2.72 23.62
CA GLU A 96 9.67 2.72 24.99
C GLU A 96 10.82 2.54 25.97
N ALA A 97 11.33 3.64 26.50
CA ALA A 97 12.52 3.65 27.36
C ALA A 97 12.39 2.76 28.61
N GLY A 98 11.20 2.69 29.22
CA GLY A 98 10.93 1.85 30.38
C GLY A 98 11.05 0.34 30.08
N LEU A 99 10.88 -0.05 28.82
CA LEU A 99 11.00 -1.43 28.34
C LEU A 99 12.31 -1.70 27.61
N GLY A 100 13.07 -0.66 27.28
CA GLY A 100 14.27 -0.77 26.46
C GLY A 100 14.00 -1.39 25.09
N ALA A 101 12.84 -1.10 24.48
CA ALA A 101 12.41 -1.75 23.26
C ALA A 101 11.45 -0.89 22.43
N TRP A 102 11.37 -1.20 21.14
CA TRP A 102 10.41 -0.60 20.21
C TRP A 102 9.01 -1.20 20.39
N ARG A 103 8.00 -0.36 20.54
CA ARG A 103 6.59 -0.77 20.68
C ARG A 103 5.69 0.08 19.80
N THR A 104 4.59 -0.49 19.35
CA THR A 104 3.43 0.26 18.90
C THR A 104 2.70 0.85 20.11
N GLN A 105 1.85 1.86 19.90
CA GLN A 105 1.12 2.46 21.02
C GLN A 105 0.16 1.46 21.67
N ARG A 106 -0.47 0.60 20.85
CA ARG A 106 -1.34 -0.48 21.31
C ARG A 106 -0.82 -1.84 20.87
N GLY A 107 -1.12 -2.86 21.67
CA GLY A 107 -0.77 -4.25 21.38
C GLY A 107 -1.68 -4.86 20.32
N ASN A 108 -1.38 -6.10 19.96
CA ASN A 108 -2.21 -6.89 19.08
C ASN A 108 -3.49 -7.38 19.80
N THR A 109 -4.67 -7.02 19.29
CA THR A 109 -5.94 -7.60 19.71
C THR A 109 -6.75 -8.02 18.50
N ASN A 110 -7.36 -9.20 18.58
CA ASN A 110 -8.07 -9.82 17.46
C ASN A 110 -7.23 -9.85 16.16
N ASP A 111 -5.92 -10.09 16.23
CA ASP A 111 -4.96 -10.06 15.10
C ASP A 111 -4.80 -8.69 14.42
N ILE A 112 -5.23 -7.61 15.07
CA ILE A 112 -5.15 -6.24 14.58
C ILE A 112 -4.28 -5.41 15.52
N VAL A 113 -3.44 -4.58 14.92
CA VAL A 113 -2.71 -3.51 15.59
C VAL A 113 -3.13 -2.21 14.91
N GLU A 114 -3.71 -1.28 15.66
CA GLU A 114 -4.19 0.03 15.16
C GLU A 114 -3.15 0.72 14.28
N ASP A 115 -1.90 0.75 14.74
CA ASP A 115 -0.75 1.39 14.12
C ASP A 115 -0.46 0.88 12.70
N LEU A 116 -0.82 -0.39 12.43
CA LEU A 116 -0.58 -1.08 11.16
C LEU A 116 -1.83 -1.08 10.26
N VAL A 117 -3.02 -1.35 10.81
CA VAL A 117 -4.26 -1.31 10.03
C VAL A 117 -4.51 0.09 9.45
N SER A 118 -4.18 1.13 10.24
CA SER A 118 -4.34 2.53 9.88
C SER A 118 -3.51 2.93 8.66
N ILE A 119 -2.20 2.68 8.72
CA ILE A 119 -1.27 3.02 7.66
C ILE A 119 -1.57 2.23 6.37
N GLU A 120 -1.89 0.94 6.49
CA GLU A 120 -2.20 0.07 5.33
C GLU A 120 -3.36 0.60 4.48
N THR A 121 -4.45 1.08 5.10
CA THR A 121 -5.60 1.59 4.32
C THR A 121 -5.34 2.99 3.79
N LEU A 122 -4.65 3.84 4.56
CA LEU A 122 -4.36 5.21 4.14
C LEU A 122 -3.50 5.19 2.87
N SER A 123 -2.41 4.42 2.89
CA SER A 123 -1.48 4.30 1.76
C SER A 123 -2.12 3.66 0.52
N GLN A 124 -2.93 2.61 0.71
CA GLN A 124 -3.44 1.81 -0.41
C GLN A 124 -4.78 2.32 -0.98
N TYR A 125 -5.55 3.09 -0.19
CA TYR A 125 -6.88 3.55 -0.59
C TYR A 125 -7.06 5.07 -0.49
N LEU A 126 -7.00 5.64 0.72
CA LEU A 126 -7.42 7.03 0.92
C LEU A 126 -6.50 8.03 0.21
N MET A 127 -5.18 7.89 0.34
CA MET A 127 -4.24 8.78 -0.34
C MET A 127 -4.39 8.72 -1.87
N PRO A 128 -4.40 7.54 -2.53
CA PRO A 128 -4.73 7.42 -3.95
C PRO A 128 -6.04 8.14 -4.35
N MET A 129 -7.12 7.98 -3.57
CA MET A 129 -8.40 8.63 -3.86
C MET A 129 -8.31 10.16 -3.79
N LEU A 130 -7.63 10.71 -2.78
CA LEU A 130 -7.46 12.15 -2.60
C LEU A 130 -6.60 12.75 -3.73
N LEU A 131 -5.50 12.09 -4.09
CA LEU A 131 -4.65 12.49 -5.22
C LEU A 131 -5.42 12.46 -6.54
N ASN A 132 -6.22 11.42 -6.77
CA ASN A 132 -7.04 11.29 -7.98
C ASN A 132 -8.21 12.29 -8.03
N ALA A 133 -8.65 12.81 -6.88
CA ALA A 133 -9.59 13.93 -6.79
C ALA A 133 -8.91 15.31 -6.92
N GLY A 134 -7.59 15.35 -7.14
CA GLY A 134 -6.83 16.57 -7.40
C GLY A 134 -6.25 17.25 -6.16
N ALA A 135 -6.41 16.65 -4.97
CA ALA A 135 -5.84 17.18 -3.74
C ALA A 135 -4.32 17.06 -3.76
N ARG A 136 -3.66 17.97 -3.05
CA ARG A 136 -2.34 17.67 -2.50
C ARG A 136 -2.51 16.92 -1.19
N VAL A 137 -1.77 15.83 -1.02
CA VAL A 137 -1.71 15.09 0.25
C VAL A 137 -0.34 15.31 0.88
N VAL A 138 -0.31 15.75 2.14
CA VAL A 138 0.91 15.86 2.95
C VAL A 138 0.86 14.78 4.04
N PRO A 139 1.65 13.72 3.91
CA PRO A 139 1.63 12.63 4.87
C PRO A 139 2.39 13.00 6.15
N VAL A 140 1.76 12.79 7.30
CA VAL A 140 2.34 13.09 8.64
C VAL A 140 3.24 11.94 9.14
N ARG A 141 3.05 10.74 8.61
CA ARG A 141 3.94 9.57 8.71
C ARG A 141 4.34 9.12 7.30
N GLU A 142 5.46 8.43 7.11
CA GLU A 142 5.80 7.87 5.78
C GLU A 142 4.67 6.95 5.30
N LEU A 143 4.18 7.13 4.07
CA LEU A 143 3.08 6.33 3.51
C LEU A 143 3.55 5.33 2.46
N ASP A 144 4.78 5.44 1.94
CA ASP A 144 5.28 4.45 0.98
C ASP A 144 5.60 3.12 1.67
N LEU A 145 4.89 2.06 1.25
CA LEU A 145 5.05 0.71 1.76
C LEU A 145 6.34 0.03 1.27
N GLN A 146 7.07 0.65 0.33
CA GLN A 146 8.34 0.19 -0.18
C GLN A 146 9.45 0.25 0.87
N THR A 147 10.08 -0.88 1.15
CA THR A 147 11.13 -1.02 2.18
C THR A 147 12.52 -0.64 1.69
N ASN A 148 12.71 -0.53 0.37
CA ASN A 148 13.94 -0.01 -0.22
C ASN A 148 13.92 1.53 -0.24
N LEU A 149 15.10 2.14 -0.07
CA LEU A 149 15.30 3.59 -0.17
C LEU A 149 16.47 3.85 -1.09
N VAL A 150 16.25 4.66 -2.12
CA VAL A 150 17.31 5.17 -2.99
C VAL A 150 17.29 6.70 -2.92
N LEU A 151 18.43 7.28 -2.62
CA LEU A 151 18.63 8.72 -2.49
C LEU A 151 19.76 9.13 -3.41
N LEU A 152 19.62 10.28 -4.07
CA LEU A 152 20.70 10.87 -4.85
C LEU A 152 20.67 12.39 -4.70
N ASP A 153 21.76 12.94 -4.16
CA ASP A 153 21.97 14.39 -4.00
C ASP A 153 22.64 15.01 -5.23
N ASN A 154 22.58 16.34 -5.35
CA ASN A 154 23.42 17.03 -6.32
C ASN A 154 24.91 16.87 -5.98
N GLY A 155 25.72 16.59 -7.00
CA GLY A 155 27.17 16.39 -6.86
C GLY A 155 27.57 14.97 -6.42
N GLU A 156 26.63 14.09 -6.10
CA GLU A 156 26.90 12.67 -5.88
C GLU A 156 27.04 11.88 -7.21
N PRO A 157 27.72 10.73 -7.22
CA PRO A 157 27.77 9.85 -8.39
C PRO A 157 26.36 9.48 -8.87
N GLY A 158 26.06 9.80 -10.14
CA GLY A 158 24.72 9.64 -10.73
C GLY A 158 24.03 10.98 -11.04
N TYR A 159 24.49 12.07 -10.43
CA TYR A 159 24.10 13.44 -10.79
C TYR A 159 24.95 13.96 -11.96
N SER A 160 24.33 14.61 -12.95
CA SER A 160 25.03 15.26 -14.06
C SER A 160 24.29 16.49 -14.59
N GLU A 161 25.06 17.50 -15.02
CA GLU A 161 24.57 18.74 -15.63
C GLU A 161 24.93 18.74 -17.12
N ASN A 162 23.95 19.06 -17.98
CA ASN A 162 24.11 19.10 -19.43
C ASN A 162 23.61 20.45 -19.99
N GLY A 163 24.44 21.12 -20.78
CA GLY A 163 24.18 22.47 -21.30
C GLY A 163 25.41 23.37 -21.18
N ASP A 164 25.24 24.67 -21.41
CA ASP A 164 26.31 25.65 -21.14
C ASP A 164 26.58 25.70 -19.62
N ALA A 165 27.84 25.53 -19.23
CA ALA A 165 28.27 25.56 -17.83
C ALA A 165 27.89 26.88 -17.11
N ALA A 166 27.80 28.00 -17.83
CA ALA A 166 27.37 29.29 -17.27
C ALA A 166 25.89 29.29 -16.82
N THR A 167 25.09 28.31 -17.28
CA THR A 167 23.70 28.13 -16.87
C THR A 167 23.59 27.62 -15.44
N PHE A 168 24.63 26.97 -14.92
CA PHE A 168 24.62 26.32 -13.61
C PHE A 168 25.49 27.06 -12.60
N ILE A 169 24.88 27.49 -11.49
CA ILE A 169 25.53 28.28 -10.44
C ILE A 169 25.32 27.66 -9.07
N ASP A 170 26.26 27.87 -8.15
CA ASP A 170 26.12 27.44 -6.76
C ASP A 170 25.08 28.30 -6.04
N SER A 171 24.18 27.65 -5.30
CA SER A 171 23.25 28.33 -4.40
C SER A 171 23.95 28.69 -3.10
N THR A 172 23.61 29.84 -2.52
CA THR A 172 24.03 30.20 -1.16
C THR A 172 23.06 29.71 -0.09
N VAL A 173 21.94 29.10 -0.49
CA VAL A 173 20.93 28.53 0.41
C VAL A 173 21.31 27.07 0.65
N MET A 174 21.23 26.61 1.89
CA MET A 174 21.48 25.20 2.22
C MET A 174 20.36 24.30 1.68
N GLY A 175 20.71 23.09 1.28
CA GLY A 175 19.79 22.09 0.75
C GLY A 175 19.81 20.80 1.56
N TRP A 176 19.16 19.77 1.03
CA TRP A 176 19.32 18.42 1.53
C TRP A 176 20.79 18.01 1.46
N GLY A 177 21.25 17.27 2.46
CA GLY A 177 22.52 16.57 2.41
C GLY A 177 22.36 15.22 3.10
N ARG A 178 23.05 14.21 2.57
CA ARG A 178 22.98 12.85 3.09
C ARG A 178 23.48 12.80 4.54
N PRO A 179 22.60 12.50 5.52
CA PRO A 179 23.06 12.33 6.89
C PRO A 179 23.82 11.00 7.03
N THR A 180 24.66 10.90 8.05
CA THR A 180 25.19 9.60 8.49
C THR A 180 24.02 8.75 9.00
N PHE A 181 23.95 7.50 8.54
CA PHE A 181 22.98 6.52 9.00
C PHE A 181 23.61 5.52 9.99
N PRO A 182 22.87 5.09 11.04
CA PRO A 182 21.58 5.63 11.44
C PRO A 182 21.70 7.07 11.97
N MET A 183 20.63 7.86 11.84
CA MET A 183 20.54 9.21 12.36
C MET A 183 20.47 9.19 13.89
N THR A 184 21.29 10.00 14.54
CA THR A 184 21.32 10.17 16.00
C THR A 184 21.10 11.63 16.38
N GLY A 185 20.52 11.90 17.55
CA GLY A 185 20.38 13.26 18.08
C GLY A 185 19.45 14.13 17.24
N ASP A 186 19.85 15.39 17.03
CA ASP A 186 19.02 16.45 16.44
C ASP A 186 19.40 16.78 14.98
N ILE A 187 19.89 15.78 14.23
CA ILE A 187 20.31 15.98 12.83
C ILE A 187 19.15 16.55 12.00
N MET A 188 19.43 17.63 11.26
CA MET A 188 18.51 18.29 10.32
C MET A 188 19.01 18.09 8.88
N PRO A 189 18.48 17.09 8.12
CA PRO A 189 19.01 16.72 6.80
C PRO A 189 19.08 17.87 5.78
N PHE A 190 18.12 18.80 5.85
CA PHE A 190 18.02 19.96 4.95
C PHE A 190 18.89 21.16 5.36
N GLN A 191 19.82 20.93 6.30
CA GLN A 191 20.87 21.88 6.70
C GLN A 191 22.25 21.22 6.62
N LEU A 192 22.39 20.09 5.93
CA LEU A 192 23.68 19.39 5.78
C LEU A 192 24.35 19.65 4.43
N GLY A 193 23.56 19.88 3.38
CA GLY A 193 24.07 19.94 2.02
C GLY A 193 23.92 21.30 1.36
N THR A 194 24.23 21.30 0.08
CA THR A 194 24.18 22.45 -0.83
C THR A 194 23.27 22.10 -1.99
N ASN A 195 22.66 23.08 -2.66
CA ASN A 195 21.94 22.88 -3.93
C ASN A 195 22.59 23.68 -5.07
N ARG A 196 22.33 23.23 -6.29
CA ARG A 196 22.71 23.92 -7.54
C ARG A 196 21.52 24.70 -8.08
N LEU A 197 21.77 25.79 -8.80
CA LEU A 197 20.74 26.51 -9.54
C LEU A 197 21.00 26.41 -11.03
N MET A 198 19.94 26.26 -11.80
CA MET A 198 19.95 26.24 -13.25
C MET A 198 19.13 27.42 -13.78
N LEU A 199 19.72 28.30 -14.59
CA LEU A 199 19.00 29.43 -15.17
C LEU A 199 17.87 28.94 -16.07
N ALA A 200 16.66 29.49 -15.85
CA ALA A 200 15.49 29.14 -16.64
C ALA A 200 15.52 29.83 -18.01
N SER A 201 14.87 29.20 -18.99
CA SER A 201 14.78 29.67 -20.37
C SER A 201 13.36 29.43 -20.91
N ASP A 202 12.92 30.22 -21.88
CA ASP A 202 11.59 30.04 -22.51
C ASP A 202 11.52 28.71 -23.31
N THR A 203 12.69 28.16 -23.67
CA THR A 203 12.84 26.85 -24.33
C THR A 203 13.97 26.06 -23.67
N GLU A 204 13.90 24.73 -23.71
CA GLU A 204 14.92 23.85 -23.17
C GLU A 204 16.28 24.14 -23.83
N THR A 205 17.28 24.40 -22.99
CA THR A 205 18.69 24.64 -23.38
C THR A 205 19.67 23.93 -22.45
N ALA A 206 19.21 23.48 -21.29
CA ALA A 206 20.00 22.75 -20.30
C ALA A 206 19.13 21.79 -19.48
N THR A 207 19.75 20.72 -19.00
CA THR A 207 19.12 19.71 -18.14
C THR A 207 20.05 19.27 -17.01
N ALA A 208 19.47 18.82 -15.91
CA ALA A 208 20.17 18.11 -14.83
C ALA A 208 19.55 16.72 -14.64
N THR A 209 20.37 15.68 -14.52
CA THR A 209 19.90 14.29 -14.43
C THR A 209 20.35 13.65 -13.13
N TYR A 210 19.40 13.03 -12.44
CA TYR A 210 19.59 12.18 -11.26
C TYR A 210 19.37 10.72 -11.67
N ALA A 211 20.43 10.00 -12.05
CA ALA A 211 20.36 8.61 -12.46
C ALA A 211 20.68 7.66 -11.29
N VAL A 212 19.77 6.74 -10.99
CA VAL A 212 19.88 5.81 -9.86
C VAL A 212 19.78 4.35 -10.31
N THR A 213 20.32 3.46 -9.48
CA THR A 213 20.13 2.01 -9.62
C THR A 213 19.06 1.55 -8.65
N ILE A 214 18.02 0.90 -9.16
CA ILE A 214 16.96 0.33 -8.33
C ILE A 214 17.41 -1.06 -7.83
N PRO A 215 17.35 -1.32 -6.51
CA PRO A 215 17.89 -2.56 -5.93
C PRO A 215 16.96 -3.76 -6.13
N ALA A 216 15.65 -3.52 -6.23
CA ALA A 216 14.65 -4.57 -6.36
C ALA A 216 13.42 -4.07 -7.12
N ASP A 217 12.79 -4.96 -7.87
CA ASP A 217 11.50 -4.71 -8.51
C ASP A 217 10.46 -4.23 -7.48
N GLY A 218 9.62 -3.29 -7.88
CA GLY A 218 8.49 -2.87 -7.07
C GLY A 218 8.03 -1.46 -7.37
N PHE A 219 7.02 -1.05 -6.62
CA PHE A 219 6.53 0.32 -6.66
C PHE A 219 7.33 1.18 -5.69
N TYR A 220 7.74 2.37 -6.15
CA TYR A 220 8.46 3.36 -5.38
C TYR A 220 7.75 4.70 -5.53
N GLU A 221 7.52 5.39 -4.43
CA GLU A 221 7.22 6.81 -4.48
C GLU A 221 8.46 7.59 -4.86
N VAL A 222 8.34 8.47 -5.86
CA VAL A 222 9.38 9.38 -6.30
C VAL A 222 9.09 10.76 -5.73
N SER A 223 10.04 11.29 -4.94
CA SER A 223 9.99 12.62 -4.37
C SER A 223 11.24 13.42 -4.74
N VAL A 224 11.11 14.73 -4.78
CA VAL A 224 12.20 15.68 -5.04
C VAL A 224 12.33 16.65 -3.89
N SER A 225 13.51 17.22 -3.71
CA SER A 225 13.70 18.41 -2.87
C SER A 225 14.27 19.56 -3.68
N TYR A 226 14.14 20.76 -3.11
CA TYR A 226 14.60 22.02 -3.65
C TYR A 226 14.54 23.11 -2.58
N THR A 227 15.26 24.21 -2.80
CA THR A 227 15.19 25.38 -1.92
C THR A 227 14.15 26.39 -2.40
N PRO A 228 13.16 26.74 -1.56
CA PRO A 228 12.16 27.72 -1.93
C PRO A 228 12.76 29.12 -1.91
N PHE A 229 12.48 29.90 -2.97
CA PHE A 229 12.90 31.30 -3.06
C PHE A 229 12.05 32.06 -4.08
N SER A 230 11.88 33.36 -3.89
CA SER A 230 11.06 34.19 -4.81
C SER A 230 11.60 34.25 -6.25
N ALA A 231 12.89 33.99 -6.45
CA ALA A 231 13.52 33.90 -7.77
C ALA A 231 13.39 32.51 -8.44
N ARG A 232 12.77 31.53 -7.77
CA ARG A 232 12.47 30.23 -8.39
C ARG A 232 11.33 30.35 -9.39
N VAL A 233 11.32 29.47 -10.38
CA VAL A 233 10.17 29.31 -11.29
C VAL A 233 8.98 28.66 -10.56
N THR A 234 7.76 28.98 -11.01
CA THR A 234 6.52 28.37 -10.50
C THR A 234 6.11 27.11 -11.28
N ASP A 235 6.92 26.70 -12.25
CA ASP A 235 6.66 25.65 -13.22
C ASP A 235 7.94 24.88 -13.61
N ALA A 236 8.82 24.61 -12.64
CA ALA A 236 10.02 23.80 -12.83
C ALA A 236 9.64 22.44 -13.43
N HIS A 237 10.32 22.05 -14.50
CA HIS A 237 9.98 20.86 -15.28
C HIS A 237 10.77 19.64 -14.79
N TYR A 238 10.07 18.66 -14.24
CA TYR A 238 10.64 17.38 -13.84
C TYR A 238 10.11 16.26 -14.73
N GLU A 239 10.98 15.36 -15.17
CA GLU A 239 10.66 14.16 -15.92
C GLU A 239 11.11 12.94 -15.11
N VAL A 240 10.17 12.08 -14.74
CA VAL A 240 10.48 10.77 -14.14
C VAL A 240 10.52 9.73 -15.26
N VAL A 241 11.69 9.13 -15.47
CA VAL A 241 11.87 8.05 -16.45
C VAL A 241 11.83 6.71 -15.75
N HIS A 242 10.94 5.85 -16.21
CA HIS A 242 10.67 4.52 -15.65
C HIS A 242 10.36 3.53 -16.80
N PRO A 243 10.21 2.21 -16.53
CA PRO A 243 10.05 1.21 -17.59
C PRO A 243 8.80 1.37 -18.50
N GLY A 244 7.83 2.19 -18.08
CA GLY A 244 6.63 2.52 -18.85
C GLY A 244 6.78 3.76 -19.75
N GLY A 245 7.93 4.45 -19.69
CA GLY A 245 8.24 5.67 -20.45
C GLY A 245 8.65 6.83 -19.55
N SER A 246 8.13 8.03 -19.82
CA SER A 246 8.41 9.24 -19.04
C SER A 246 7.14 9.97 -18.59
N THR A 247 7.08 10.36 -17.32
CA THR A 247 6.01 11.22 -16.80
C THR A 247 6.59 12.59 -16.46
N HIS A 248 6.00 13.63 -17.04
CA HIS A 248 6.44 15.01 -16.90
C HIS A 248 5.57 15.75 -15.88
N PHE A 249 6.21 16.59 -15.07
CA PHE A 249 5.60 17.37 -13.99
C PHE A 249 6.08 18.81 -14.05
N ARG A 250 5.21 19.73 -13.66
CA ARG A 250 5.55 21.12 -13.34
C ARG A 250 5.43 21.33 -11.84
N VAL A 251 6.48 21.86 -11.24
CA VAL A 251 6.59 22.07 -9.79
C VAL A 251 6.78 23.55 -9.49
N ASN A 252 5.98 24.08 -8.56
CA ASN A 252 6.17 25.44 -8.05
C ASN A 252 7.26 25.46 -6.99
N GLN A 253 8.50 25.75 -7.41
CA GLN A 253 9.65 25.77 -6.51
C GLN A 253 9.73 26.99 -5.60
N GLN A 254 8.74 27.88 -5.60
CA GLN A 254 8.69 28.98 -4.64
C GLN A 254 8.13 28.53 -3.28
N ARG A 255 7.61 27.31 -3.19
CA ARG A 255 6.76 26.82 -2.10
C ARG A 255 7.13 25.39 -1.72
N HIS A 256 6.95 25.00 -0.46
CA HIS A 256 7.09 23.66 0.09
C HIS A 256 8.44 23.01 -0.13
N GLY A 257 9.49 23.82 -0.30
CA GLY A 257 10.86 23.34 -0.37
C GLY A 257 11.43 23.00 1.01
N ASN A 258 12.73 22.70 1.04
CA ASN A 258 13.47 22.23 2.22
C ASN A 258 12.82 21.03 2.91
N THR A 259 12.12 20.19 2.13
CA THR A 259 11.52 18.92 2.55
C THR A 259 11.32 18.05 1.30
N TRP A 260 10.73 16.87 1.47
CA TRP A 260 10.40 15.96 0.36
C TRP A 260 9.05 16.31 -0.26
N VAL A 261 9.04 16.58 -1.56
CA VAL A 261 7.84 16.84 -2.37
C VAL A 261 7.59 15.68 -3.31
N GLN A 262 6.46 15.00 -3.14
CA GLN A 262 6.09 13.83 -3.93
C GLN A 262 5.68 14.22 -5.36
N LEU A 263 6.20 13.49 -6.36
CA LEU A 263 5.75 13.56 -7.76
C LEU A 263 4.71 12.47 -8.06
N GLY A 264 4.95 11.24 -7.59
CA GLY A 264 3.99 10.16 -7.62
C GLY A 264 4.63 8.78 -7.47
N ARG A 265 3.87 7.71 -7.71
CA ARG A 265 4.28 6.32 -7.46
C ARG A 265 4.45 5.54 -8.75
N PHE A 266 5.60 4.89 -8.92
CA PHE A 266 5.99 4.26 -10.18
C PHE A 266 6.50 2.84 -9.95
N HIS A 267 6.20 1.93 -10.87
CA HIS A 267 6.87 0.63 -10.90
C HIS A 267 8.26 0.79 -11.50
N PHE A 268 9.27 0.27 -10.81
CA PHE A 268 10.63 0.14 -11.32
C PHE A 268 11.07 -1.31 -11.31
N ARG A 269 12.06 -1.62 -12.15
CA ARG A 269 12.72 -2.92 -12.18
C ARG A 269 14.17 -2.78 -11.73
N ALA A 270 14.66 -3.79 -11.04
CA ALA A 270 16.06 -3.89 -10.65
C ALA A 270 16.96 -3.80 -11.90
N GLY A 271 18.03 -3.01 -11.80
CA GLY A 271 19.01 -2.86 -12.89
C GLY A 271 18.53 -2.11 -14.15
N GLN A 272 17.25 -1.76 -14.25
CA GLN A 272 16.72 -0.98 -15.38
C GLN A 272 16.86 0.54 -15.14
N PRO A 273 16.86 1.37 -16.19
CA PRO A 273 17.01 2.82 -16.04
C PRO A 273 15.92 3.43 -15.15
N ALA A 274 16.36 4.07 -14.06
CA ALA A 274 15.53 4.91 -13.21
C ALA A 274 16.23 6.26 -13.08
N ARG A 275 15.57 7.34 -13.52
CA ARG A 275 16.14 8.68 -13.38
C ARG A 275 15.06 9.75 -13.26
N VAL A 276 15.44 10.85 -12.62
CA VAL A 276 14.72 12.11 -12.68
C VAL A 276 15.55 13.09 -13.50
N VAL A 277 14.96 13.67 -14.55
CA VAL A 277 15.57 14.73 -15.35
C VAL A 277 14.87 16.04 -15.03
N VAL A 278 15.63 17.09 -14.77
CA VAL A 278 15.11 18.43 -14.56
C VAL A 278 15.47 19.28 -15.77
N HIS A 279 14.47 19.90 -16.39
CA HIS A 279 14.63 20.72 -17.58
C HIS A 279 14.52 22.21 -17.22
N ASN A 280 15.22 23.07 -17.96
CA ASN A 280 15.22 24.51 -17.68
C ASN A 280 14.15 25.32 -18.44
N ASP A 281 13.27 24.67 -19.20
CA ASP A 281 12.17 25.34 -19.88
C ASP A 281 11.10 25.80 -18.89
N SER A 282 10.68 27.07 -18.98
CA SER A 282 9.67 27.67 -18.13
C SER A 282 8.95 28.79 -18.87
N ALA A 283 7.62 28.89 -18.68
CA ALA A 283 6.85 30.02 -19.19
C ALA A 283 7.13 31.32 -18.40
N ASN A 284 7.90 31.24 -17.31
CA ASN A 284 8.22 32.34 -16.40
C ASN A 284 9.74 32.52 -16.27
N ALA A 285 10.50 32.25 -17.33
CA ALA A 285 11.96 32.14 -17.27
C ALA A 285 12.71 33.44 -16.94
N ALA A 286 12.16 34.61 -17.31
CA ALA A 286 12.86 35.88 -17.23
C ALA A 286 13.40 36.19 -15.82
N GLY A 287 14.74 36.13 -15.66
CA GLY A 287 15.42 36.38 -14.39
C GLY A 287 15.16 35.34 -13.29
N LYS A 288 14.63 34.17 -13.65
CA LYS A 288 14.31 33.06 -12.74
C LYS A 288 15.25 31.88 -12.92
N ASN A 289 15.22 30.97 -11.97
CA ASN A 289 16.02 29.75 -11.99
C ASN A 289 15.26 28.56 -11.39
N VAL A 290 15.81 27.38 -11.63
CA VAL A 290 15.38 26.10 -11.06
C VAL A 290 16.41 25.68 -10.01
N SER A 291 15.96 25.32 -8.81
CA SER A 291 16.79 24.70 -7.76
C SER A 291 16.92 23.20 -8.04
N LEU A 292 18.14 22.70 -7.90
CA LEU A 292 18.53 21.31 -8.10
C LEU A 292 19.18 20.83 -6.80
N ASP A 293 18.43 20.03 -6.03
CA ASP A 293 18.85 19.53 -4.71
C ASP A 293 18.95 18.00 -4.77
N ALA A 294 17.99 17.26 -4.21
CA ALA A 294 18.01 15.80 -4.14
C ALA A 294 16.75 15.11 -4.67
N VAL A 295 16.86 13.80 -4.93
CA VAL A 295 15.73 12.92 -5.26
C VAL A 295 15.67 11.70 -4.34
N LYS A 296 14.45 11.22 -4.05
CA LYS A 296 14.14 10.06 -3.20
C LYS A 296 13.24 9.09 -3.97
N PHE A 297 13.59 7.81 -3.96
CA PHE A 297 12.75 6.69 -4.41
C PHE A 297 12.52 5.76 -3.22
N GLY A 298 11.26 5.50 -2.89
CA GLY A 298 10.91 4.55 -1.82
C GLY A 298 10.80 5.18 -0.42
N GLY A 299 10.13 4.46 0.49
CA GLY A 299 9.98 4.84 1.91
C GLY A 299 11.13 4.34 2.80
N GLY A 300 11.66 3.16 2.53
CA GLY A 300 12.81 2.61 3.24
C GLY A 300 12.50 1.99 4.61
N MET A 301 13.58 1.56 5.28
CA MET A 301 13.56 1.11 6.67
C MET A 301 13.68 2.28 7.65
N GLY A 302 13.39 2.06 8.91
CA GLY A 302 13.60 3.02 9.99
C GLY A 302 15.09 3.36 10.16
N LEU A 303 15.39 4.65 10.26
CA LEU A 303 16.77 5.17 10.22
C LEU A 303 17.19 5.92 11.48
N ILE A 304 16.32 6.09 12.47
CA ILE A 304 16.61 6.88 13.69
C ILE A 304 16.99 5.95 14.83
N ASP A 305 18.21 6.11 15.34
CA ASP A 305 18.72 5.38 16.49
C ASP A 305 18.43 6.13 17.80
N ARG A 306 17.86 5.41 18.77
CA ARG A 306 17.55 5.91 20.12
C ARG A 306 18.61 5.57 21.17
N GLY A 307 19.82 5.24 20.73
CA GLY A 307 20.97 4.84 21.54
C GLY A 307 21.06 3.33 21.79
N MET A 308 20.14 2.55 21.19
CA MET A 308 20.00 1.11 21.37
C MET A 308 19.65 0.40 20.04
N GLY A 309 19.85 1.09 18.91
CA GLY A 309 19.50 0.63 17.58
C GLY A 309 18.24 1.27 17.01
N VAL A 310 18.10 1.16 15.69
CA VAL A 310 16.89 1.51 14.94
C VAL A 310 15.76 0.52 15.22
N SER A 311 14.54 0.82 14.77
CA SER A 311 13.37 -0.05 14.96
C SER A 311 13.50 -1.43 14.31
N GLY A 312 14.29 -1.53 13.24
CA GLY A 312 14.37 -2.73 12.39
C GLY A 312 13.10 -2.95 11.56
N ARG A 313 12.20 -1.96 11.51
CA ARG A 313 10.92 -2.01 10.80
C ARG A 313 10.91 -1.04 9.62
N PRO A 314 10.03 -1.25 8.62
CA PRO A 314 9.81 -0.26 7.55
C PRO A 314 9.41 1.10 8.13
N ARG A 315 9.87 2.19 7.52
CA ARG A 315 9.61 3.55 8.04
C ARG A 315 8.14 3.91 8.08
N PHE A 316 7.33 3.35 7.17
CA PHE A 316 5.87 3.56 7.20
C PHE A 316 5.24 3.03 8.50
N GLU A 317 5.87 2.07 9.17
CA GLU A 317 5.42 1.54 10.46
C GLU A 317 5.87 2.41 11.64
N GLU A 318 6.79 3.36 11.46
CA GLU A 318 7.30 4.26 12.50
C GLU A 318 6.39 5.47 12.71
N SER A 319 6.50 6.06 13.89
CA SER A 319 5.64 7.17 14.32
C SER A 319 5.99 8.53 13.71
N SER A 320 5.09 9.50 13.89
CA SER A 320 5.16 10.83 13.28
C SER A 320 6.44 11.59 13.68
N ARG A 321 6.96 11.38 14.90
CA ARG A 321 8.19 12.05 15.36
C ARG A 321 9.39 11.73 14.45
N TYR A 322 9.51 10.49 14.01
CA TYR A 322 10.63 10.03 13.20
C TYR A 322 10.52 10.57 11.79
N GLN A 323 9.29 10.58 11.25
CA GLN A 323 9.01 11.15 9.94
C GLN A 323 9.27 12.65 9.92
N ALA A 324 8.82 13.40 10.92
CA ALA A 324 9.02 14.85 10.96
C ALA A 324 10.51 15.23 11.06
N GLN A 325 11.31 14.48 11.85
CA GLN A 325 12.77 14.64 11.86
C GLN A 325 13.38 14.36 10.48
N TRP A 326 13.00 13.24 9.85
CA TRP A 326 13.45 12.88 8.50
C TRP A 326 13.06 13.92 7.44
N ALA A 327 11.87 14.49 7.55
CA ALA A 327 11.34 15.53 6.67
C ALA A 327 11.99 16.90 6.87
N GLY A 328 12.89 17.05 7.84
CA GLY A 328 13.66 18.28 8.06
C GLY A 328 13.07 19.23 9.08
N ALA A 329 12.01 18.85 9.78
CA ALA A 329 11.42 19.70 10.78
C ALA A 329 12.42 19.94 11.94
N PRO A 330 12.41 21.13 12.57
CA PRO A 330 13.26 21.42 13.72
C PRO A 330 12.80 20.66 14.97
N THR A 331 13.67 20.54 15.97
CA THR A 331 13.40 19.82 17.23
C THR A 331 12.14 20.29 17.94
N SER A 332 11.78 21.57 17.86
CA SER A 332 10.55 22.14 18.43
C SER A 332 9.25 21.59 17.81
N VAL A 333 9.35 20.93 16.65
CA VAL A 333 8.23 20.28 15.95
C VAL A 333 8.14 18.81 16.32
N TRP A 334 9.23 18.04 16.20
CA TRP A 334 9.22 16.58 16.35
C TRP A 334 9.61 16.05 17.74
N ALA A 335 10.15 16.90 18.59
CA ALA A 335 10.44 16.61 19.99
C ALA A 335 10.06 17.79 20.90
N PRO A 336 8.80 18.27 20.86
CA PRO A 336 8.37 19.49 21.54
C PRO A 336 8.48 19.42 23.06
N SER A 337 8.46 18.21 23.64
CA SER A 337 8.66 18.02 25.08
C SER A 337 10.15 17.91 25.43
N SER A 338 10.84 16.94 24.85
CA SER A 338 12.30 16.76 24.90
C SER A 338 12.71 15.67 23.91
N ASN A 339 13.97 15.68 23.44
CA ASN A 339 14.53 14.59 22.64
C ASN A 339 15.14 13.46 23.51
N THR A 340 14.45 13.06 24.59
CA THR A 340 14.85 11.89 25.38
C THR A 340 14.09 10.64 24.92
N PRO A 341 14.67 9.43 25.03
CA PRO A 341 13.97 8.21 24.66
C PRO A 341 12.66 7.97 25.42
N SER A 342 12.50 8.54 26.63
CA SER A 342 11.27 8.43 27.42
C SER A 342 10.13 9.32 26.93
N ALA A 343 10.39 10.24 26.01
CA ALA A 343 9.42 11.20 25.51
C ALA A 343 8.81 10.81 24.16
N ASP A 344 9.26 9.72 23.53
CA ASP A 344 8.93 9.38 22.14
C ASP A 344 7.42 9.23 21.89
N ARG A 345 6.71 8.57 22.80
CA ARG A 345 5.25 8.38 22.70
C ARG A 345 4.47 9.69 22.81
N ASN A 346 4.82 10.53 23.78
CA ASN A 346 4.21 11.85 23.92
C ASN A 346 4.54 12.74 22.71
N ASN A 347 5.79 12.68 22.24
CA ASN A 347 6.24 13.43 21.08
C ASN A 347 5.48 13.01 19.81
N ASP A 348 5.18 11.73 19.59
CA ASP A 348 4.39 11.30 18.41
C ASP A 348 3.09 12.09 18.27
N VAL A 349 2.32 12.22 19.36
CA VAL A 349 0.98 12.85 19.30
C VAL A 349 1.09 14.35 19.01
N SER A 350 1.92 15.07 19.77
CA SER A 350 2.09 16.52 19.57
C SER A 350 2.78 16.85 18.24
N THR A 351 3.64 15.95 17.73
CA THR A 351 4.34 16.17 16.45
C THR A 351 3.37 16.29 15.30
N ARG A 352 2.23 15.59 15.33
CA ARG A 352 1.31 15.55 14.18
C ARG A 352 0.71 16.91 13.85
N SER A 353 0.16 17.58 14.86
CA SER A 353 -0.37 18.94 14.71
C SER A 353 0.75 19.96 14.46
N ARG A 354 1.89 19.83 15.13
CA ARG A 354 3.04 20.74 14.95
C ARG A 354 3.70 20.60 13.58
N PHE A 355 3.83 19.39 13.07
CA PHE A 355 4.37 19.11 11.75
C PHE A 355 3.43 19.63 10.68
N THR A 356 2.12 19.47 10.88
CA THR A 356 1.11 20.09 10.03
C THR A 356 1.28 21.60 9.98
N ALA A 357 1.37 22.27 11.13
CA ALA A 357 1.54 23.72 11.17
C ALA A 357 2.91 24.20 10.64
N TRP A 358 3.99 23.44 10.83
CA TRP A 358 5.31 23.75 10.25
C TRP A 358 5.35 23.55 8.73
N ALA A 359 4.63 22.55 8.23
CA ALA A 359 4.53 22.25 6.82
C ALA A 359 3.40 23.02 6.13
N HIS A 360 2.54 23.73 6.86
CA HIS A 360 1.48 24.57 6.32
C HIS A 360 2.03 25.90 5.84
N GLU A 361 1.59 26.32 4.66
CA GLU A 361 1.99 27.60 4.10
C GLU A 361 0.87 28.64 4.14
N PRO A 362 1.20 29.92 4.35
CA PRO A 362 0.21 31.00 4.35
C PRO A 362 -0.68 31.01 3.10
N GLY A 363 -2.00 30.91 3.33
CA GLY A 363 -3.03 30.96 2.28
C GLY A 363 -3.42 29.59 1.71
N GLU A 364 -2.89 28.49 2.26
CA GLU A 364 -3.35 27.15 1.87
C GLU A 364 -4.77 26.87 2.33
N ASP A 365 -5.59 26.35 1.41
CA ASP A 365 -6.89 25.83 1.76
C ASP A 365 -6.76 24.36 2.18
N ALA A 366 -6.53 24.17 3.48
CA ALA A 366 -6.12 22.90 4.05
C ALA A 366 -7.14 22.31 5.03
N VAL A 367 -7.14 20.97 5.15
CA VAL A 367 -7.75 20.25 6.28
C VAL A 367 -6.79 19.19 6.81
N TYR A 368 -6.99 18.81 8.07
CA TYR A 368 -6.25 17.75 8.74
C TYR A 368 -7.20 16.59 9.06
N VAL A 369 -6.84 15.39 8.62
CA VAL A 369 -7.67 14.19 8.77
C VAL A 369 -6.82 13.06 9.33
N ALA A 370 -7.17 12.62 10.54
CA ALA A 370 -6.55 11.49 11.20
C ALA A 370 -7.44 10.25 11.18
N TRP A 371 -6.86 9.10 10.86
CA TRP A 371 -7.53 7.81 10.93
C TRP A 371 -6.95 6.92 12.03
N HIS A 372 -7.82 6.55 12.97
CA HIS A 372 -7.57 5.68 14.10
C HIS A 372 -8.63 4.57 14.20
N THR A 373 -8.41 3.63 15.13
CA THR A 373 -9.38 2.61 15.53
C THR A 373 -9.47 2.57 17.03
N ASN A 374 -10.64 2.33 17.59
CA ASN A 374 -10.86 2.51 19.01
C ASN A 374 -10.57 1.22 19.80
N ALA A 375 -10.37 1.35 21.11
CA ALA A 375 -10.33 0.25 22.04
C ALA A 375 -10.93 0.68 23.37
N PHE A 376 -11.56 -0.22 24.12
CA PHE A 376 -12.05 0.07 25.47
C PHE A 376 -12.15 -1.15 26.37
N ASN A 377 -13.09 -2.05 26.10
CA ASN A 377 -13.41 -3.19 26.98
C ASN A 377 -13.71 -4.49 26.22
N GLY A 378 -13.41 -4.52 24.92
CA GLY A 378 -13.69 -5.65 24.04
C GLY A 378 -15.16 -5.87 23.66
N VAL A 379 -16.08 -4.99 24.09
CA VAL A 379 -17.52 -5.07 23.79
C VAL A 379 -18.08 -3.80 23.15
N ALA A 380 -17.46 -2.64 23.39
CA ALA A 380 -17.82 -1.40 22.72
C ALA A 380 -17.62 -1.53 21.20
N VAL A 381 -18.56 -0.98 20.42
CA VAL A 381 -18.58 -1.07 18.95
C VAL A 381 -19.04 0.25 18.34
N GLY A 382 -18.78 0.43 17.04
CA GLY A 382 -19.24 1.53 16.21
C GLY A 382 -18.19 2.58 15.93
N THR A 383 -18.61 3.60 15.19
CA THR A 383 -17.75 4.71 14.73
C THR A 383 -18.01 5.96 15.55
N ASN A 384 -16.94 6.62 15.99
CA ASN A 384 -16.96 7.97 16.57
C ASN A 384 -16.00 8.89 15.80
N THR A 385 -16.29 10.19 15.86
CA THR A 385 -15.43 11.23 15.28
C THR A 385 -15.15 12.29 16.33
N TYR A 386 -13.91 12.73 16.41
CA TYR A 386 -13.49 13.75 17.36
C TYR A 386 -13.01 15.02 16.66
N VAL A 387 -13.38 16.13 17.28
CA VAL A 387 -12.76 17.44 17.10
C VAL A 387 -12.08 17.89 18.39
N TYR A 388 -11.33 18.98 18.37
CA TYR A 388 -10.76 19.50 19.60
C TYR A 388 -11.82 20.12 20.53
N GLY A 389 -11.71 19.80 21.82
CA GLY A 389 -12.46 20.43 22.89
C GLY A 389 -11.69 20.38 24.21
N PRO A 390 -11.95 21.30 25.16
CA PRO A 390 -11.22 21.39 26.40
C PRO A 390 -11.75 20.39 27.45
N ASN A 391 -12.22 19.23 27.01
CA ASN A 391 -12.86 18.19 27.82
C ASN A 391 -12.15 16.85 27.64
N PRO A 392 -12.19 15.96 28.65
CA PRO A 392 -11.74 14.58 28.48
C PRO A 392 -12.57 13.89 27.39
N PRO A 393 -12.05 12.81 26.80
CA PRO A 393 -12.82 11.99 25.88
C PRO A 393 -13.89 11.20 26.67
N ASP A 394 -15.02 11.86 26.93
CA ASP A 394 -16.12 11.40 27.79
C ASP A 394 -17.46 11.34 27.06
N ASN A 395 -17.43 11.35 25.72
CA ASN A 395 -18.59 11.46 24.82
C ASN A 395 -19.40 12.75 25.03
N THR A 396 -18.71 13.86 25.30
CA THR A 396 -19.30 15.19 25.30
C THR A 396 -18.74 16.04 24.16
N LEU A 397 -19.54 17.01 23.69
CA LEU A 397 -19.16 17.95 22.65
C LEU A 397 -19.07 19.37 23.22
N ASN A 398 -17.84 19.88 23.28
CA ASN A 398 -17.44 21.22 23.68
C ASN A 398 -16.36 21.74 22.71
N PHE A 399 -16.77 21.99 21.47
CA PHE A 399 -15.87 22.35 20.39
C PHE A 399 -15.16 23.68 20.64
N THR A 400 -13.82 23.66 20.60
CA THR A 400 -12.94 24.85 20.64
C THR A 400 -11.79 24.75 19.64
N GLY A 401 -11.93 23.89 18.63
CA GLY A 401 -10.95 23.73 17.56
C GLY A 401 -11.01 24.84 16.52
N VAL A 402 -10.22 24.69 15.46
CA VAL A 402 -10.15 25.64 14.33
C VAL A 402 -11.48 25.69 13.57
N ASP A 403 -11.94 26.90 13.23
CA ASP A 403 -13.17 27.15 12.47
C ASP A 403 -13.28 26.26 11.23
N GLY A 404 -14.46 25.71 10.96
CA GLY A 404 -14.66 24.73 9.88
C GLY A 404 -14.45 23.28 10.32
N GLY A 405 -13.74 23.03 11.44
CA GLY A 405 -13.45 21.68 11.92
C GLY A 405 -14.72 20.87 12.25
N MET A 406 -15.73 21.53 12.80
CA MET A 406 -17.02 20.89 13.09
C MET A 406 -17.81 20.55 11.82
N GLN A 407 -17.78 21.42 10.80
CA GLN A 407 -18.42 21.16 9.52
C GLN A 407 -17.72 20.00 8.79
N LEU A 408 -16.38 19.97 8.82
CA LEU A 408 -15.58 18.87 8.29
C LEU A 408 -15.92 17.54 8.97
N ALA A 409 -15.90 17.52 10.31
CA ALA A 409 -16.23 16.34 11.09
C ALA A 409 -17.64 15.81 10.78
N ASN A 410 -18.63 16.68 10.72
CA ASN A 410 -20.00 16.28 10.38
C ASN A 410 -20.13 15.75 8.95
N ALA A 411 -19.47 16.37 7.97
CA ALA A 411 -19.50 15.92 6.59
C ALA A 411 -18.90 14.51 6.44
N ILE A 412 -17.73 14.28 7.03
CA ILE A 412 -17.06 12.97 6.99
C ILE A 412 -17.84 11.92 7.79
N HIS A 413 -18.26 12.24 9.01
CA HIS A 413 -18.95 11.30 9.88
C HIS A 413 -20.30 10.87 9.28
N THR A 414 -21.06 11.82 8.73
CA THR A 414 -22.34 11.51 8.07
C THR A 414 -22.13 10.57 6.90
N GLU A 415 -21.09 10.80 6.10
CA GLU A 415 -20.79 9.95 4.94
C GLU A 415 -20.41 8.53 5.35
N ILE A 416 -19.50 8.40 6.32
CA ILE A 416 -19.08 7.10 6.84
C ILE A 416 -20.29 6.28 7.32
N ILE A 417 -21.15 6.90 8.14
CA ILE A 417 -22.31 6.19 8.70
C ILE A 417 -23.31 5.82 7.59
N ASN A 418 -23.52 6.69 6.61
CA ASN A 418 -24.37 6.42 5.45
C ASN A 418 -23.86 5.21 4.67
N ASP A 419 -22.58 5.21 4.29
CA ASP A 419 -21.96 4.16 3.49
C ASP A 419 -21.93 2.82 4.23
N ILE A 420 -21.68 2.82 5.55
CA ILE A 420 -21.70 1.58 6.33
C ILE A 420 -23.12 1.01 6.45
N ARG A 421 -24.12 1.86 6.69
CA ARG A 421 -25.50 1.41 6.93
C ARG A 421 -26.28 1.11 5.66
N SER A 422 -25.93 1.75 4.54
CA SER A 422 -26.63 1.61 3.26
C SER A 422 -26.52 0.20 2.67
N ASP A 423 -27.60 -0.23 2.02
CA ASP A 423 -27.67 -1.45 1.20
C ASP A 423 -26.82 -1.38 -0.08
N ALA A 424 -26.56 -0.18 -0.61
CA ALA A 424 -25.62 0.06 -1.70
C ALA A 424 -24.15 0.06 -1.25
N GLY A 425 -23.90 0.11 0.07
CA GLY A 425 -22.60 0.14 0.73
C GLY A 425 -22.28 -1.15 1.51
N TRP A 426 -21.90 -1.03 2.79
CA TRP A 426 -21.50 -2.19 3.61
C TRP A 426 -22.69 -3.02 4.13
N ASN A 427 -23.91 -2.48 4.02
CA ASN A 427 -25.15 -3.13 4.41
C ASN A 427 -25.17 -3.59 5.87
N ARG A 428 -24.79 -2.69 6.79
CA ARG A 428 -24.90 -2.89 8.23
C ARG A 428 -25.85 -1.86 8.84
N PRO A 429 -27.18 -1.96 8.63
CA PRO A 429 -28.15 -0.96 9.08
C PRO A 429 -28.14 -0.74 10.61
N THR A 430 -27.67 -1.73 11.37
CA THR A 430 -27.53 -1.66 12.83
C THR A 430 -26.15 -1.20 13.31
N TRP A 431 -25.27 -0.74 12.42
CA TRP A 431 -23.95 -0.23 12.80
C TRP A 431 -24.10 0.90 13.82
N THR A 432 -23.37 0.83 14.93
CA THR A 432 -23.49 1.81 16.01
C THR A 432 -22.88 3.15 15.54
N ASN A 433 -23.73 4.17 15.43
CA ASN A 433 -23.30 5.54 15.23
C ASN A 433 -23.08 6.15 16.62
N ARG A 434 -21.83 6.47 16.96
CA ARG A 434 -21.46 7.07 18.24
C ARG A 434 -21.39 8.59 18.18
N GLY A 435 -21.52 9.19 16.99
CA GLY A 435 -21.60 10.63 16.80
C GLY A 435 -20.25 11.34 16.68
N VAL A 436 -20.35 12.67 16.68
CA VAL A 436 -19.22 13.60 16.71
C VAL A 436 -19.12 14.18 18.12
N ASP A 437 -17.98 13.94 18.76
CA ASP A 437 -17.64 14.43 20.10
C ASP A 437 -16.42 15.36 20.04
N SER A 438 -16.05 15.94 21.17
CA SER A 438 -14.77 16.64 21.30
C SER A 438 -13.91 16.05 22.40
N ALA A 439 -12.60 16.21 22.27
CA ALA A 439 -11.65 15.88 23.31
C ALA A 439 -10.35 16.67 23.14
N TYR A 440 -9.57 16.77 24.22
CA TYR A 440 -8.31 17.50 24.23
C TYR A 440 -7.14 16.69 23.63
N PHE A 441 -7.33 16.02 22.50
CA PHE A 441 -6.27 15.28 21.81
C PHE A 441 -5.19 16.22 21.27
N GLY A 442 -3.91 15.97 21.58
CA GLY A 442 -2.79 16.80 21.13
C GLY A 442 -2.65 16.89 19.61
N GLU A 443 -3.05 15.83 18.91
CA GLU A 443 -3.10 15.74 17.43
C GLU A 443 -4.10 16.74 16.81
N LEU A 444 -5.12 17.18 17.56
CA LEU A 444 -6.13 18.14 17.11
C LEU A 444 -5.98 19.52 17.75
N ASN A 445 -4.95 19.71 18.60
CA ASN A 445 -4.85 20.88 19.47
C ASN A 445 -4.59 22.17 18.69
N PRO A 446 -5.51 23.17 18.74
CA PRO A 446 -5.34 24.43 18.03
C PRO A 446 -4.18 25.28 18.56
N ASN A 447 -3.66 24.98 19.76
CA ASN A 447 -2.42 25.62 20.25
C ASN A 447 -1.18 25.12 19.51
N ASN A 448 -1.22 23.90 18.94
CA ASN A 448 -0.14 23.37 18.12
C ASN A 448 -0.35 23.71 16.63
N ASN A 449 -1.61 23.81 16.18
CA ASN A 449 -1.98 24.20 14.83
C ASN A 449 -3.27 25.04 14.82
N PRO A 450 -3.17 26.38 14.82
CA PRO A 450 -4.34 27.25 14.85
C PRO A 450 -4.99 27.49 13.48
N GLU A 451 -4.46 26.90 12.40
CA GLU A 451 -4.79 27.28 11.02
C GLU A 451 -5.65 26.24 10.30
N THR A 452 -5.47 24.95 10.63
CA THR A 452 -6.11 23.87 9.87
C THR A 452 -7.34 23.28 10.59
N PRO A 453 -8.54 23.29 9.99
CA PRO A 453 -9.68 22.50 10.43
C PRO A 453 -9.29 21.02 10.57
N SER A 454 -9.48 20.45 11.76
CA SER A 454 -8.90 19.16 12.12
C SER A 454 -9.94 18.17 12.66
N VAL A 455 -9.82 16.91 12.26
CA VAL A 455 -10.69 15.82 12.69
C VAL A 455 -9.91 14.53 12.94
N LEU A 456 -10.29 13.78 13.96
CA LEU A 456 -9.81 12.41 14.25
C LEU A 456 -10.97 11.42 14.12
N LEU A 457 -10.75 10.36 13.36
CA LEU A 457 -11.76 9.36 13.04
C LEU A 457 -11.43 8.06 13.75
N GLU A 458 -12.30 7.65 14.68
CA GLU A 458 -12.23 6.35 15.33
C GLU A 458 -13.18 5.41 14.60
N MET A 459 -12.64 4.68 13.62
CA MET A 459 -13.50 4.03 12.62
C MET A 459 -14.34 2.88 13.16
N ALA A 460 -13.76 2.06 14.03
CA ALA A 460 -14.39 0.92 14.67
C ALA A 460 -13.51 0.47 15.85
N PHE A 461 -14.02 -0.39 16.73
CA PHE A 461 -13.27 -0.91 17.87
C PHE A 461 -12.44 -2.14 17.50
N HIS A 462 -11.11 -2.05 17.50
CA HIS A 462 -10.24 -3.17 17.15
C HIS A 462 -10.13 -4.23 18.27
N ASP A 463 -10.39 -3.85 19.52
CA ASP A 463 -10.42 -4.77 20.66
C ASP A 463 -11.75 -5.55 20.78
N ALA A 464 -12.80 -5.10 20.11
CA ALA A 464 -14.09 -5.78 20.05
C ALA A 464 -14.19 -6.69 18.82
N ALA A 465 -14.38 -8.00 19.05
CA ALA A 465 -14.42 -8.99 17.98
C ALA A 465 -15.47 -8.67 16.89
N ALA A 466 -16.61 -8.08 17.25
CA ALA A 466 -17.66 -7.69 16.31
C ALA A 466 -17.17 -6.67 15.27
N ASP A 467 -16.45 -5.63 15.70
CA ASP A 467 -15.91 -4.58 14.83
C ASP A 467 -14.60 -5.02 14.16
N ALA A 468 -13.75 -5.76 14.89
CA ALA A 468 -12.48 -6.27 14.37
C ALA A 468 -12.67 -7.12 13.11
N THR A 469 -13.73 -7.93 13.02
CA THR A 469 -14.02 -8.71 11.79
C THR A 469 -14.19 -7.81 10.56
N HIS A 470 -14.75 -6.61 10.72
CA HIS A 470 -14.90 -5.65 9.62
C HIS A 470 -13.59 -4.93 9.31
N LEU A 471 -12.83 -4.54 10.33
CA LEU A 471 -11.50 -3.90 10.15
C LEU A 471 -10.49 -4.81 9.43
N LYS A 472 -10.68 -6.14 9.46
CA LYS A 472 -9.84 -7.07 8.69
C LYS A 472 -10.16 -7.07 7.19
N GLU A 473 -11.37 -6.66 6.79
CA GLU A 473 -11.83 -6.79 5.41
C GLU A 473 -11.31 -5.65 4.51
N PRO A 474 -10.57 -5.95 3.43
CA PRO A 474 -10.15 -4.96 2.44
C PRO A 474 -11.31 -4.13 1.87
N ALA A 475 -12.47 -4.76 1.63
CA ALA A 475 -13.66 -4.09 1.11
C ALA A 475 -14.25 -3.06 2.09
N PHE A 476 -14.24 -3.35 3.40
CA PHE A 476 -14.66 -2.39 4.43
C PHE A 476 -13.68 -1.22 4.52
N ARG A 477 -12.37 -1.51 4.49
CA ARG A 477 -11.31 -0.50 4.45
C ARG A 477 -11.43 0.43 3.24
N TYR A 478 -11.67 -0.12 2.05
CA TYR A 478 -11.92 0.66 0.82
C TYR A 478 -13.17 1.55 0.96
N LEU A 479 -14.27 1.00 1.47
CA LEU A 479 -15.53 1.74 1.66
C LEU A 479 -15.35 2.91 2.64
N CYS A 480 -14.69 2.69 3.77
CA CYS A 480 -14.40 3.76 4.74
C CYS A 480 -13.48 4.83 4.15
N ALA A 481 -12.43 4.45 3.41
CA ALA A 481 -11.55 5.39 2.72
C ALA A 481 -12.32 6.23 1.68
N ARG A 482 -13.21 5.60 0.90
CA ARG A 482 -14.06 6.30 -0.07
C ARG A 482 -15.00 7.28 0.63
N ALA A 483 -15.66 6.87 1.70
CA ALA A 483 -16.55 7.72 2.48
C ALA A 483 -15.82 8.93 3.08
N ILE A 484 -14.57 8.77 3.53
CA ILE A 484 -13.74 9.89 4.00
C ILE A 484 -13.46 10.86 2.84
N ALA A 485 -13.02 10.37 1.69
CA ALA A 485 -12.75 11.21 0.51
C ALA A 485 -14.00 11.96 0.03
N GLN A 486 -15.15 11.27 -0.05
CA GLN A 486 -16.44 11.88 -0.41
C GLN A 486 -16.91 12.90 0.64
N GLY A 487 -16.71 12.63 1.93
CA GLY A 487 -17.00 13.56 3.03
C GLY A 487 -16.17 14.85 2.95
N ILE A 488 -14.87 14.74 2.63
CA ILE A 488 -14.00 15.90 2.39
C ILE A 488 -14.48 16.70 1.18
N ILE A 489 -14.84 16.03 0.08
CA ILE A 489 -15.40 16.68 -1.11
C ILE A 489 -16.70 17.42 -0.77
N LYS A 490 -17.60 16.80 0.00
CA LYS A 490 -18.87 17.42 0.43
C LYS A 490 -18.63 18.63 1.33
N TYR A 491 -17.65 18.56 2.23
CA TYR A 491 -17.21 19.70 3.04
C TYR A 491 -16.76 20.87 2.17
N TYR A 492 -15.84 20.65 1.22
CA TYR A 492 -15.34 21.72 0.36
C TYR A 492 -16.40 22.24 -0.60
N ALA A 493 -17.24 21.37 -1.17
CA ALA A 493 -18.34 21.79 -2.02
C ALA A 493 -19.30 22.74 -1.27
N GLN A 494 -19.62 22.42 -0.02
CA GLN A 494 -20.41 23.29 0.84
C GLN A 494 -19.68 24.60 1.18
N LYS A 495 -18.40 24.51 1.58
CA LYS A 495 -17.57 25.66 1.95
C LYS A 495 -17.45 26.67 0.80
N ASP A 496 -17.26 26.17 -0.42
CA ASP A 496 -17.00 26.98 -1.61
C ASP A 496 -18.29 27.36 -2.37
N GLY A 497 -19.45 26.84 -1.95
CA GLY A 497 -20.73 27.10 -2.61
C GLY A 497 -20.84 26.49 -4.00
N VAL A 498 -20.19 25.34 -4.23
CA VAL A 498 -20.19 24.62 -5.51
C VAL A 498 -20.97 23.29 -5.40
N ALA A 499 -21.35 22.72 -6.55
CA ALA A 499 -22.02 21.43 -6.57
C ALA A 499 -21.07 20.29 -6.18
N VAL A 500 -21.59 19.29 -5.45
CA VAL A 500 -20.84 18.08 -5.11
C VAL A 500 -20.54 17.27 -6.38
N GLN A 501 -19.26 16.99 -6.61
CA GLN A 501 -18.76 16.18 -7.72
C GLN A 501 -17.99 14.98 -7.15
N LEU A 502 -18.58 13.78 -7.16
CA LEU A 502 -17.95 12.59 -6.60
C LEU A 502 -17.19 11.82 -7.70
N PRO A 503 -15.91 11.45 -7.51
CA PRO A 503 -15.16 10.62 -8.45
C PRO A 503 -15.92 9.33 -8.78
N PRO A 504 -15.85 8.82 -10.02
CA PRO A 504 -16.57 7.61 -10.42
C PRO A 504 -15.95 6.36 -9.79
N GLU A 505 -16.73 5.26 -9.74
CA GLU A 505 -16.20 3.92 -9.40
C GLU A 505 -15.33 3.36 -10.55
N PRO A 506 -14.54 2.29 -10.32
CA PRO A 506 -13.77 1.63 -11.37
C PRO A 506 -14.64 1.04 -12.49
N PRO A 507 -14.20 1.08 -13.76
CA PRO A 507 -14.81 0.33 -14.86
C PRO A 507 -14.81 -1.18 -14.60
N THR A 508 -15.81 -1.89 -15.14
CA THR A 508 -15.96 -3.35 -15.01
C THR A 508 -16.08 -4.01 -16.38
N HIS A 509 -16.13 -5.34 -16.43
CA HIS A 509 -16.30 -6.12 -17.67
C HIS A 509 -15.22 -5.74 -18.71
N VAL A 510 -13.96 -5.77 -18.30
CA VAL A 510 -12.84 -5.37 -19.15
C VAL A 510 -12.32 -6.53 -19.99
N ALA A 511 -12.05 -6.26 -21.27
CA ALA A 511 -11.46 -7.20 -22.22
C ALA A 511 -10.51 -6.51 -23.21
N ALA A 512 -9.47 -7.22 -23.64
CA ALA A 512 -8.57 -6.84 -24.72
C ALA A 512 -8.65 -7.90 -25.83
N LEU A 513 -9.15 -7.50 -27.01
CA LEU A 513 -9.52 -8.40 -28.10
C LEU A 513 -8.79 -8.06 -29.41
N ASN A 514 -7.99 -8.99 -29.93
CA ASN A 514 -7.28 -8.87 -31.19
C ASN A 514 -8.20 -8.55 -32.37
N GLN A 515 -7.67 -7.83 -33.35
CA GLN A 515 -8.32 -7.51 -34.62
C GLN A 515 -7.43 -7.93 -35.78
N SER A 516 -8.05 -8.31 -36.91
CA SER A 516 -7.33 -8.80 -38.10
C SER A 516 -6.42 -7.76 -38.77
N ASN A 517 -6.61 -6.47 -38.48
CA ASN A 517 -5.83 -5.35 -39.00
C ASN A 517 -4.58 -5.01 -38.15
N GLY A 518 -4.25 -5.81 -37.13
CA GLY A 518 -3.11 -5.58 -36.26
C GLY A 518 -3.36 -4.60 -35.11
N GLU A 519 -4.63 -4.32 -34.82
CA GLU A 519 -5.06 -3.56 -33.65
C GLU A 519 -5.59 -4.49 -32.55
N VAL A 520 -5.76 -3.93 -31.35
CA VAL A 520 -6.52 -4.51 -30.25
C VAL A 520 -7.69 -3.59 -29.93
N VAL A 521 -8.86 -4.17 -29.67
CA VAL A 521 -10.00 -3.48 -29.06
C VAL A 521 -9.94 -3.71 -27.57
N VAL A 522 -9.71 -2.65 -26.80
CA VAL A 522 -9.94 -2.64 -25.36
C VAL A 522 -11.37 -2.18 -25.13
N LYS A 523 -12.18 -2.94 -24.41
CA LYS A 523 -13.59 -2.61 -24.12
C LYS A 523 -13.94 -2.88 -22.65
N TRP A 524 -14.91 -2.13 -22.14
CA TRP A 524 -15.39 -2.20 -20.76
C TRP A 524 -16.86 -1.80 -20.66
N ARG A 525 -17.43 -1.87 -19.46
CA ARG A 525 -18.72 -1.28 -19.10
C ARG A 525 -18.53 -0.10 -18.16
N ALA A 526 -19.47 0.85 -18.25
CA ALA A 526 -19.50 1.99 -17.36
C ALA A 526 -19.63 1.54 -15.89
N PRO A 527 -18.99 2.25 -14.95
CA PRO A 527 -19.14 1.96 -13.52
C PRO A 527 -20.59 2.12 -13.09
N SER A 528 -21.01 1.31 -12.12
CA SER A 528 -22.30 1.46 -11.46
C SER A 528 -22.37 2.74 -10.64
N THR A 529 -23.56 3.33 -10.54
CA THR A 529 -23.87 4.47 -9.66
C THR A 529 -25.03 4.10 -8.74
N ASP A 530 -25.31 4.95 -7.74
CA ASP A 530 -26.51 4.86 -6.92
C ASP A 530 -27.12 6.25 -6.65
N SER A 531 -28.32 6.27 -6.06
CA SER A 531 -29.03 7.49 -5.70
C SER A 531 -28.83 7.94 -4.25
N GLN A 532 -28.13 7.13 -3.43
CA GLN A 532 -27.82 7.41 -2.02
C GLN A 532 -26.46 8.14 -1.87
N ASN A 533 -25.74 8.37 -2.97
CA ASN A 533 -24.39 8.92 -3.04
C ASN A 533 -23.36 8.11 -2.24
N VAL A 534 -23.54 6.79 -2.16
CA VAL A 534 -22.56 5.88 -1.55
C VAL A 534 -21.41 5.63 -2.54
N ARG A 535 -21.73 5.44 -3.81
CA ARG A 535 -20.79 5.29 -4.92
C ARG A 535 -20.54 6.65 -5.59
N GLY A 536 -19.55 6.63 -6.46
CA GLY A 536 -19.26 7.73 -7.37
C GLY A 536 -20.41 8.17 -8.29
N GLN A 537 -20.31 9.40 -8.79
CA GLN A 537 -21.19 9.90 -9.85
C GLN A 537 -20.80 9.32 -11.22
N PRO A 538 -21.68 9.39 -12.25
CA PRO A 538 -21.40 8.84 -13.57
C PRO A 538 -20.07 9.33 -14.18
N ALA A 539 -19.43 8.45 -14.93
CA ALA A 539 -18.27 8.81 -15.75
C ALA A 539 -18.68 9.69 -16.94
N SER A 540 -17.85 10.68 -17.25
CA SER A 540 -17.96 11.53 -18.43
C SER A 540 -16.95 11.20 -19.53
N ALA A 541 -15.86 10.51 -19.15
CA ALA A 541 -14.82 10.01 -20.02
C ALA A 541 -14.10 8.83 -19.34
N TYR A 542 -13.14 8.24 -20.03
CA TYR A 542 -12.27 7.18 -19.53
C TYR A 542 -10.84 7.46 -19.94
N ARG A 543 -9.87 6.94 -19.19
CA ARG A 543 -8.47 6.90 -19.61
C ARG A 543 -8.04 5.45 -19.76
N VAL A 544 -7.48 5.13 -20.92
CA VAL A 544 -6.94 3.81 -21.24
C VAL A 544 -5.44 3.87 -21.18
N TYR A 545 -4.88 3.09 -20.27
CA TYR A 545 -3.44 2.96 -20.07
C TYR A 545 -2.93 1.72 -20.79
N ALA A 546 -1.74 1.80 -21.39
CA ALA A 546 -1.05 0.68 -22.01
C ALA A 546 0.28 0.38 -21.30
N SER A 547 0.70 -0.87 -21.31
CA SER A 547 1.93 -1.33 -20.67
C SER A 547 2.58 -2.47 -21.45
N GLY A 548 3.90 -2.57 -21.39
CA GLY A 548 4.65 -3.72 -21.88
C GLY A 548 4.65 -4.92 -20.94
N ASP A 549 4.38 -4.70 -19.65
CA ASP A 549 4.53 -5.73 -18.61
C ASP A 549 3.34 -5.86 -17.64
N GLY A 550 2.34 -4.99 -17.77
CA GLY A 550 1.17 -4.95 -16.91
C GLY A 550 1.42 -4.33 -15.54
N LEU A 551 2.57 -3.67 -15.32
CA LEU A 551 2.93 -2.99 -14.06
C LEU A 551 3.40 -1.55 -14.30
N SER A 552 4.15 -1.34 -15.37
CA SER A 552 4.75 -0.07 -15.78
C SER A 552 3.93 0.51 -16.93
N TRP A 553 3.13 1.54 -16.65
CA TRP A 553 2.11 2.06 -17.58
C TRP A 553 2.61 3.24 -18.41
N ASP A 554 1.86 3.59 -19.47
CA ASP A 554 1.94 4.85 -20.21
C ASP A 554 0.97 5.92 -19.67
N ASN A 555 1.11 7.20 -20.08
CA ASN A 555 0.37 8.31 -19.45
C ASN A 555 -1.15 8.24 -19.78
N GLY A 556 -1.55 7.21 -20.51
CA GLY A 556 -2.91 6.93 -20.93
C GLY A 556 -3.41 7.82 -22.06
N VAL A 557 -4.51 7.38 -22.64
CA VAL A 557 -5.26 8.12 -23.66
C VAL A 557 -6.70 8.29 -23.19
N ASP A 558 -7.15 9.54 -23.13
CA ASP A 558 -8.53 9.89 -22.78
C ASP A 558 -9.47 9.56 -23.95
N VAL A 559 -10.58 8.91 -23.64
CA VAL A 559 -11.62 8.51 -24.60
C VAL A 559 -13.01 8.73 -24.02
N ALA A 560 -13.99 9.04 -24.88
CA ALA A 560 -15.37 9.30 -24.45
C ALA A 560 -16.27 8.05 -24.49
N THR A 561 -15.80 6.97 -25.13
CA THR A 561 -16.56 5.73 -25.35
C THR A 561 -16.09 4.61 -24.44
N THR A 562 -16.89 3.55 -24.28
CA THR A 562 -16.54 2.36 -23.48
C THR A 562 -15.71 1.32 -24.27
N SER A 563 -15.04 1.76 -25.33
CA SER A 563 -14.07 0.97 -26.08
C SER A 563 -13.13 1.87 -26.86
N VAL A 564 -11.91 1.36 -27.12
CA VAL A 564 -10.90 2.02 -27.95
C VAL A 564 -10.15 0.99 -28.79
N ARG A 565 -9.70 1.40 -29.98
CA ARG A 565 -8.78 0.62 -30.82
C ARG A 565 -7.37 1.18 -30.65
N LEU A 566 -6.42 0.29 -30.36
CA LEU A 566 -5.02 0.65 -30.15
C LEU A 566 -4.12 -0.22 -31.05
N PRO A 567 -2.98 0.31 -31.53
CA PRO A 567 -1.99 -0.50 -32.22
C PRO A 567 -1.48 -1.62 -31.31
N LEU A 568 -1.48 -2.85 -31.82
CA LEU A 568 -0.88 -3.99 -31.12
C LEU A 568 0.42 -4.37 -31.83
N PRO A 569 1.59 -4.46 -31.20
CA PRO A 569 2.83 -4.84 -31.88
C PRO A 569 2.78 -6.29 -32.39
N ALA A 570 3.58 -6.59 -33.42
CA ALA A 570 3.52 -7.89 -34.09
C ALA A 570 4.03 -9.06 -33.22
N ASN A 571 5.08 -8.83 -32.44
CA ASN A 571 5.85 -9.86 -31.75
C ASN A 571 6.01 -9.61 -30.25
N ALA A 572 5.09 -8.86 -29.64
CA ALA A 572 5.09 -8.62 -28.20
C ALA A 572 3.66 -8.47 -27.66
N ALA A 573 3.46 -8.85 -26.40
CA ALA A 573 2.23 -8.58 -25.69
C ALA A 573 2.12 -7.09 -25.34
N ARG A 574 0.88 -6.64 -25.21
CA ARG A 574 0.54 -5.37 -24.56
C ARG A 574 -0.55 -5.60 -23.54
N TYR A 575 -0.44 -4.89 -22.43
CA TYR A 575 -1.39 -4.90 -21.33
C TYR A 575 -2.09 -3.55 -21.23
N PHE A 576 -3.33 -3.56 -20.74
CA PHE A 576 -4.21 -2.43 -20.65
C PHE A 576 -4.99 -2.44 -19.33
N ARG A 577 -5.32 -1.25 -18.86
CA ARG A 577 -6.30 -1.03 -17.80
C ARG A 577 -7.01 0.29 -18.03
N VAL A 578 -8.18 0.45 -17.43
CA VAL A 578 -9.07 1.59 -17.70
C VAL A 578 -9.47 2.25 -16.40
N THR A 579 -9.40 3.58 -16.34
CA THR A 579 -10.02 4.38 -15.28
C THR A 579 -11.19 5.17 -15.84
N ALA A 580 -12.16 5.48 -14.98
CA ALA A 580 -13.25 6.39 -15.28
C ALA A 580 -12.92 7.81 -14.81
N LEU A 581 -13.41 8.81 -15.55
CA LEU A 581 -13.14 10.24 -15.30
C LEU A 581 -14.44 11.03 -15.21
N ASN A 582 -14.54 11.92 -14.23
CA ASN A 582 -15.53 13.02 -14.21
C ASN A 582 -14.93 14.27 -13.56
N GLN A 583 -15.75 15.29 -13.30
CA GLN A 583 -15.30 16.53 -12.64
C GLN A 583 -14.85 16.30 -11.19
N GLY A 584 -15.29 15.22 -10.55
CA GLY A 584 -14.87 14.82 -9.22
C GLY A 584 -13.44 14.29 -9.18
N GLY A 585 -13.01 13.57 -10.22
CA GLY A 585 -11.67 13.02 -10.32
C GLY A 585 -11.58 11.76 -11.17
N GLU A 586 -10.54 10.97 -10.90
CA GLU A 586 -10.25 9.70 -11.56
C GLU A 586 -10.49 8.50 -10.63
N SER A 587 -11.09 7.41 -11.14
CA SER A 587 -11.33 6.19 -10.36
C SER A 587 -10.05 5.38 -10.12
N PHE A 588 -10.12 4.37 -9.24
CA PHE A 588 -9.18 3.24 -9.34
C PHE A 588 -9.31 2.54 -10.70
N PRO A 589 -8.25 1.87 -11.19
CA PRO A 589 -8.30 1.19 -12.47
C PRO A 589 -9.16 -0.08 -12.42
N SER A 590 -9.61 -0.52 -13.59
CA SER A 590 -10.08 -1.88 -13.82
C SER A 590 -8.98 -2.91 -13.55
N SER A 591 -9.32 -4.20 -13.55
CA SER A 591 -8.33 -5.27 -13.67
C SER A 591 -7.51 -5.12 -14.95
N VAL A 592 -6.33 -5.73 -14.96
CA VAL A 592 -5.43 -5.72 -16.11
C VAL A 592 -5.85 -6.78 -17.12
N VAL A 593 -5.94 -6.36 -18.37
CA VAL A 593 -6.12 -7.22 -19.54
C VAL A 593 -4.92 -7.07 -20.49
N GLY A 594 -4.64 -8.04 -21.35
CA GLY A 594 -3.62 -7.93 -22.38
C GLY A 594 -3.97 -8.73 -23.62
N ALA A 595 -3.17 -8.50 -24.66
CA ALA A 595 -3.27 -9.22 -25.91
C ALA A 595 -1.90 -9.37 -26.56
N ARG A 596 -1.73 -10.42 -27.36
CA ARG A 596 -0.65 -10.61 -28.33
C ARG A 596 -1.26 -11.10 -29.64
N ARG A 597 -0.74 -10.60 -30.77
CA ARG A 597 -1.25 -10.99 -32.10
C ARG A 597 -1.26 -12.50 -32.29
N ALA A 598 -2.34 -13.00 -32.89
CA ALA A 598 -2.43 -14.38 -33.34
C ALA A 598 -1.30 -14.69 -34.34
N VAL A 599 -0.68 -15.85 -34.19
CA VAL A 599 0.39 -16.34 -35.06
C VAL A 599 -0.16 -17.47 -35.92
N ALA A 600 0.03 -17.39 -37.24
CA ALA A 600 -0.49 -18.41 -38.15
C ALA A 600 0.10 -19.79 -37.83
N GLY A 601 -0.76 -20.80 -37.76
CA GLY A 601 -0.37 -22.18 -37.45
C GLY A 601 -0.17 -22.48 -35.96
N GLN A 602 -0.26 -21.47 -35.08
CA GLN A 602 -0.18 -21.61 -33.62
C GLN A 602 -1.57 -21.55 -32.98
N PRO A 603 -1.78 -22.08 -31.77
CA PRO A 603 -3.03 -21.88 -31.05
C PRO A 603 -3.26 -20.39 -30.76
N PHE A 604 -4.53 -19.96 -30.83
CA PHE A 604 -4.95 -18.65 -30.36
C PHE A 604 -5.74 -18.79 -29.06
N VAL A 605 -5.22 -18.20 -27.99
CA VAL A 605 -5.64 -18.48 -26.61
C VAL A 605 -6.56 -17.38 -26.08
N LEU A 606 -7.70 -17.76 -25.50
CA LEU A 606 -8.46 -16.88 -24.61
C LEU A 606 -8.04 -17.12 -23.17
N VAL A 607 -7.53 -16.10 -22.50
CA VAL A 607 -7.18 -16.12 -21.07
C VAL A 607 -8.28 -15.42 -20.28
N VAL A 608 -8.97 -16.15 -19.41
CA VAL A 608 -10.02 -15.61 -18.55
C VAL A 608 -9.51 -15.45 -17.13
N ASN A 609 -9.57 -14.21 -16.64
CA ASN A 609 -9.30 -13.88 -15.25
C ASN A 609 -10.55 -14.09 -14.40
N GLY A 610 -10.59 -15.18 -13.65
CA GLY A 610 -11.61 -15.47 -12.65
C GLY A 610 -11.15 -15.28 -11.21
N PHE A 611 -10.01 -14.63 -10.98
CA PHE A 611 -9.52 -14.32 -9.64
C PHE A 611 -10.06 -12.96 -9.16
N ASP A 612 -11.22 -13.00 -8.50
CA ASP A 612 -11.91 -11.82 -7.95
C ASP A 612 -11.80 -11.71 -6.42
N ARG A 613 -11.27 -12.74 -5.75
CA ARG A 613 -11.22 -12.79 -4.28
C ARG A 613 -10.23 -11.76 -3.73
N LEU A 614 -10.74 -10.91 -2.84
CA LEU A 614 -9.96 -9.96 -2.05
C LEU A 614 -10.63 -9.76 -0.69
N GLU A 615 -10.21 -10.56 0.29
CA GLU A 615 -10.83 -10.62 1.62
C GLU A 615 -9.81 -10.96 2.71
N ALA A 616 -10.18 -10.75 3.97
CA ALA A 616 -9.31 -10.98 5.12
C ALA A 616 -8.71 -12.40 5.14
N ALA A 617 -9.47 -13.40 4.68
CA ALA A 617 -9.08 -14.81 4.70
C ALA A 617 -7.88 -15.16 3.80
N ILE A 618 -7.52 -14.29 2.85
CA ILE A 618 -6.32 -14.44 2.02
C ILE A 618 -5.23 -13.42 2.36
N GLY A 619 -5.40 -12.67 3.46
CA GLY A 619 -4.37 -11.79 4.00
C GLY A 619 -3.19 -12.56 4.59
N LYS A 620 -2.06 -11.87 4.78
CA LYS A 620 -0.82 -12.50 5.28
C LYS A 620 -0.72 -12.33 6.78
N THR A 621 -0.59 -13.43 7.51
CA THR A 621 -0.24 -13.36 8.94
C THR A 621 1.26 -13.20 9.08
N GLU A 622 1.70 -12.09 9.65
CA GLU A 622 3.09 -11.85 9.98
C GLU A 622 3.37 -12.23 11.44
N ALA A 623 4.35 -13.10 11.65
CA ALA A 623 4.87 -13.40 12.97
C ALA A 623 5.95 -12.38 13.34
N PHE A 624 5.64 -11.49 14.27
CA PHE A 624 6.59 -10.51 14.79
C PHE A 624 7.57 -11.17 15.76
N ALA A 625 8.82 -10.70 15.74
CA ALA A 625 9.80 -11.08 16.75
C ALA A 625 9.26 -10.77 18.16
N SER A 626 9.60 -11.63 19.13
CA SER A 626 9.14 -11.49 20.52
C SER A 626 9.57 -10.15 21.15
N THR A 627 10.64 -9.54 20.62
CA THR A 627 11.12 -8.21 21.00
C THR A 627 10.09 -7.11 20.79
N TYR A 628 9.12 -7.25 19.88
CA TYR A 628 8.04 -6.27 19.65
C TYR A 628 6.77 -6.54 20.46
N ALA A 629 6.64 -7.73 21.06
CA ALA A 629 5.47 -8.15 21.85
C ALA A 629 4.12 -8.12 21.10
N LEU A 630 4.12 -8.37 19.78
CA LEU A 630 2.89 -8.37 18.96
C LEU A 630 2.38 -9.78 18.60
N GLY A 631 3.21 -10.81 18.70
CA GLY A 631 2.82 -12.16 18.28
C GLY A 631 2.55 -12.22 16.76
N SER A 632 1.38 -12.74 16.37
CA SER A 632 0.98 -12.86 14.96
C SER A 632 -0.09 -11.85 14.60
N VAL A 633 0.15 -11.02 13.58
CA VAL A 633 -0.75 -9.94 13.16
C VAL A 633 -1.20 -10.19 11.72
N LEU A 634 -2.48 -9.97 11.42
CA LEU A 634 -2.98 -10.02 10.06
C LEU A 634 -2.60 -8.74 9.32
N ARG A 635 -1.86 -8.88 8.22
CA ARG A 635 -1.43 -7.79 7.33
C ARG A 635 -2.23 -7.83 6.03
N ILE A 636 -2.74 -6.68 5.60
CA ILE A 636 -3.48 -6.54 4.33
C ILE A 636 -2.67 -5.68 3.37
N PHE A 637 -1.93 -6.34 2.49
CA PHE A 637 -1.17 -5.72 1.40
C PHE A 637 -1.80 -6.14 0.06
N ILE A 638 -2.56 -5.26 -0.57
CA ILE A 638 -3.36 -5.55 -1.76
C ILE A 638 -2.49 -6.07 -2.90
N GLU A 639 -1.30 -5.49 -3.07
CA GLU A 639 -0.30 -5.91 -4.07
C GLU A 639 0.24 -7.32 -3.86
N LYS A 640 0.15 -7.86 -2.64
CA LYS A 640 0.55 -9.24 -2.30
C LYS A 640 -0.64 -10.20 -2.21
N MET A 641 -1.85 -9.72 -2.47
CA MET A 641 -3.10 -10.50 -2.39
C MET A 641 -3.74 -10.59 -3.77
N ASN A 642 -4.34 -9.49 -4.24
CA ASN A 642 -4.96 -9.37 -5.54
C ASN A 642 -5.11 -7.88 -5.88
N ASP A 643 -4.19 -7.35 -6.69
CA ASP A 643 -4.21 -5.98 -7.22
C ASP A 643 -4.89 -5.88 -8.60
N GLY A 644 -5.54 -6.96 -9.05
CA GLY A 644 -6.18 -7.06 -10.35
C GLY A 644 -5.22 -7.28 -11.52
N SER A 645 -3.91 -7.50 -11.27
CA SER A 645 -2.91 -7.64 -12.33
C SER A 645 -2.55 -9.10 -12.69
N ALA A 646 -3.23 -10.08 -12.10
CA ALA A 646 -2.90 -11.51 -12.20
C ALA A 646 -2.83 -12.05 -13.64
N ALA A 647 -3.66 -11.55 -14.57
CA ALA A 647 -3.65 -12.00 -15.97
C ALA A 647 -2.31 -11.78 -16.68
N ARG A 648 -1.49 -10.83 -16.20
CA ARG A 648 -0.17 -10.55 -16.78
C ARG A 648 0.76 -11.76 -16.75
N PHE A 649 0.66 -12.58 -15.71
CA PHE A 649 1.54 -13.74 -15.52
C PHE A 649 1.34 -14.79 -16.61
N THR A 650 0.09 -15.12 -16.88
CA THR A 650 -0.28 -16.06 -17.95
C THR A 650 0.01 -15.46 -19.32
N GLY A 651 -0.31 -14.17 -19.52
CA GLY A 651 0.04 -13.46 -20.75
C GLY A 651 1.55 -13.44 -21.03
N ALA A 652 2.38 -13.21 -20.02
CA ALA A 652 3.84 -13.13 -20.18
C ALA A 652 4.44 -14.49 -20.53
N ALA A 653 3.93 -15.57 -19.93
CA ALA A 653 4.34 -16.93 -20.27
C ALA A 653 3.94 -17.34 -21.69
N LEU A 654 2.75 -16.90 -22.17
CA LEU A 654 2.32 -17.10 -23.55
C LEU A 654 3.15 -16.27 -24.53
N ASP A 655 3.44 -15.01 -24.17
CA ASP A 655 4.27 -14.08 -24.94
C ASP A 655 5.68 -14.63 -25.18
N ALA A 656 6.32 -15.12 -24.11
CA ALA A 656 7.65 -15.72 -24.16
C ALA A 656 7.69 -17.02 -24.99
N ASN A 657 6.56 -17.70 -25.14
CA ASN A 657 6.39 -18.85 -26.04
C ASN A 657 5.94 -18.46 -27.46
N GLY A 658 5.81 -17.16 -27.75
CA GLY A 658 5.37 -16.66 -29.06
C GLY A 658 3.90 -16.93 -29.40
N VAL A 659 3.07 -17.30 -28.42
CA VAL A 659 1.67 -17.69 -28.61
C VAL A 659 0.75 -16.49 -28.50
N GLY A 660 -0.07 -16.27 -29.53
CA GLY A 660 -1.07 -15.20 -29.53
C GLY A 660 -2.19 -15.44 -28.51
N PHE A 661 -2.64 -14.38 -27.86
CA PHE A 661 -3.70 -14.46 -26.87
C PHE A 661 -4.53 -13.17 -26.78
N ASP A 662 -5.73 -13.31 -26.25
CA ASP A 662 -6.57 -12.24 -25.72
C ASP A 662 -6.89 -12.52 -24.25
N THR A 663 -7.19 -11.49 -23.47
CA THR A 663 -7.66 -11.66 -22.10
C THR A 663 -8.99 -10.96 -21.86
N ALA A 664 -9.80 -11.53 -20.96
CA ALA A 664 -10.99 -10.87 -20.43
C ALA A 664 -11.20 -11.27 -18.96
N ASP A 665 -11.89 -10.43 -18.19
CA ASP A 665 -12.40 -10.84 -16.87
C ASP A 665 -13.63 -11.77 -17.01
N THR A 666 -13.92 -12.51 -15.95
CA THR A 666 -15.09 -13.40 -15.89
C THR A 666 -16.39 -12.67 -16.21
N ASP A 667 -16.56 -11.43 -15.74
CA ASP A 667 -17.79 -10.67 -15.91
C ASP A 667 -18.05 -10.37 -17.40
N SER A 668 -17.02 -10.01 -18.17
CA SER A 668 -17.11 -9.84 -19.63
C SER A 668 -17.55 -11.11 -20.32
N VAL A 669 -16.93 -12.23 -19.94
CA VAL A 669 -17.15 -13.52 -20.58
C VAL A 669 -18.56 -14.03 -20.30
N THR A 670 -19.00 -13.96 -19.04
CA THR A 670 -20.34 -14.40 -18.62
C THR A 670 -21.44 -13.47 -19.15
N ALA A 671 -21.16 -12.18 -19.33
CA ALA A 671 -22.10 -11.25 -19.94
C ALA A 671 -22.20 -11.34 -21.47
N GLY A 672 -21.42 -12.22 -22.12
CA GLY A 672 -21.43 -12.43 -23.57
C GLY A 672 -20.68 -11.36 -24.37
N ASP A 673 -19.81 -10.58 -23.72
CA ASP A 673 -19.07 -9.49 -24.34
C ASP A 673 -17.86 -9.95 -25.18
N VAL A 674 -17.50 -11.25 -25.10
CA VAL A 674 -16.34 -11.86 -25.75
C VAL A 674 -16.79 -12.96 -26.74
N PRO A 675 -16.45 -12.86 -28.04
CA PRO A 675 -16.78 -13.90 -29.02
C PRO A 675 -15.81 -15.10 -28.90
N PHE A 676 -16.32 -16.33 -28.82
CA PHE A 676 -15.47 -17.53 -28.65
C PHE A 676 -14.96 -18.18 -29.93
N ALA A 677 -15.50 -17.81 -31.10
CA ALA A 677 -15.16 -18.42 -32.38
C ALA A 677 -13.67 -18.34 -32.78
N PRO A 678 -12.93 -17.25 -32.48
CA PRO A 678 -11.52 -17.13 -32.88
C PRO A 678 -10.56 -18.05 -32.12
N TYR A 679 -10.92 -18.51 -30.93
CA TYR A 679 -9.98 -19.16 -30.03
C TYR A 679 -9.97 -20.68 -30.20
N SER A 680 -8.76 -21.24 -30.22
CA SER A 680 -8.53 -22.68 -30.29
C SER A 680 -8.15 -23.29 -28.94
N LEU A 681 -7.93 -22.47 -27.90
CA LEU A 681 -7.60 -22.91 -26.54
C LEU A 681 -8.17 -21.92 -25.52
N LEU A 682 -8.72 -22.43 -24.42
CA LEU A 682 -9.18 -21.63 -23.28
C LEU A 682 -8.23 -21.83 -22.09
N THR A 683 -7.76 -20.74 -21.49
CA THR A 683 -7.12 -20.75 -20.17
C THR A 683 -8.01 -19.99 -19.19
N TRP A 684 -8.31 -20.59 -18.04
CA TRP A 684 -9.14 -19.99 -16.99
C TRP A 684 -8.45 -20.12 -15.66
N PHE A 685 -8.06 -19.00 -15.04
CA PHE A 685 -7.45 -19.04 -13.71
C PHE A 685 -8.37 -18.42 -12.67
N VAL A 686 -8.36 -18.98 -11.46
CA VAL A 686 -9.18 -18.50 -10.34
C VAL A 686 -8.35 -18.07 -9.14
N GLY A 687 -7.02 -18.03 -9.25
CA GLY A 687 -6.14 -17.65 -8.14
C GLY A 687 -6.43 -18.48 -6.90
N ARG A 688 -6.64 -17.83 -5.75
CA ARG A 688 -7.06 -18.46 -4.49
C ARG A 688 -8.58 -18.65 -4.34
N GLY A 689 -9.27 -18.84 -5.45
CA GLY A 689 -10.73 -18.99 -5.51
C GLY A 689 -11.46 -17.66 -5.68
N LYS A 690 -12.79 -17.71 -5.64
CA LYS A 690 -13.66 -16.54 -5.78
C LYS A 690 -14.02 -15.92 -4.43
N GLN A 691 -14.65 -14.75 -4.43
CA GLN A 691 -15.11 -14.07 -3.22
C GLN A 691 -15.83 -15.03 -2.25
N GLY A 692 -15.52 -14.94 -0.95
CA GLY A 692 -16.05 -15.86 0.08
C GLY A 692 -15.54 -17.30 -0.02
N GLY A 693 -14.49 -17.55 -0.80
CA GLY A 693 -14.04 -18.91 -1.14
C GLY A 693 -15.04 -19.64 -2.05
N ALA A 694 -15.88 -18.91 -2.79
CA ALA A 694 -16.92 -19.49 -3.62
C ALA A 694 -16.35 -20.30 -4.79
N ALA A 695 -17.16 -21.24 -5.25
CA ALA A 695 -16.87 -22.02 -6.44
C ALA A 695 -16.98 -21.22 -7.73
N ILE A 696 -16.35 -21.75 -8.78
CA ILE A 696 -16.70 -21.41 -10.15
C ILE A 696 -18.21 -21.67 -10.33
N SER A 697 -18.94 -20.66 -10.78
CA SER A 697 -20.38 -20.69 -10.95
C SER A 697 -20.83 -21.67 -12.03
N ALA A 698 -22.10 -22.07 -12.01
CA ALA A 698 -22.67 -22.94 -13.04
C ALA A 698 -22.57 -22.34 -14.45
N GLN A 699 -22.65 -21.01 -14.57
CA GLN A 699 -22.52 -20.31 -15.85
C GLN A 699 -21.08 -20.41 -16.40
N GLU A 700 -20.08 -20.17 -15.55
CA GLU A 700 -18.67 -20.33 -15.92
C GLU A 700 -18.33 -21.79 -16.27
N GLN A 701 -18.84 -22.76 -15.49
CA GLN A 701 -18.71 -24.19 -15.80
C GLN A 701 -19.33 -24.52 -17.16
N GLY A 702 -20.50 -23.95 -17.48
CA GLY A 702 -21.15 -24.10 -18.78
C GLY A 702 -20.26 -23.63 -19.93
N ILE A 703 -19.66 -22.43 -19.80
CA ILE A 703 -18.74 -21.87 -20.82
C ILE A 703 -17.52 -22.77 -21.01
N ILE A 704 -16.91 -23.25 -19.91
CA ILE A 704 -15.77 -24.16 -19.98
C ILE A 704 -16.17 -25.48 -20.67
N ASN A 705 -17.33 -26.03 -20.34
CA ASN A 705 -17.86 -27.23 -20.98
C ASN A 705 -18.17 -27.02 -22.47
N ASP A 706 -18.60 -25.84 -22.88
CA ASP A 706 -18.86 -25.51 -24.29
C ASP A 706 -17.58 -25.51 -25.15
N PHE A 707 -16.42 -25.22 -24.57
CA PHE A 707 -15.14 -25.45 -25.26
C PHE A 707 -14.87 -26.95 -25.41
N ARG A 708 -15.14 -27.75 -24.37
CA ARG A 708 -14.93 -29.19 -24.39
C ARG A 708 -15.86 -29.91 -25.37
N THR A 709 -17.12 -29.51 -25.48
CA THR A 709 -18.08 -30.09 -26.46
C THR A 709 -17.70 -29.78 -27.90
N ARG A 710 -17.01 -28.66 -28.15
CA ARG A 710 -16.39 -28.31 -29.44
C ARG A 710 -15.03 -28.99 -29.66
N ASN A 711 -14.62 -29.89 -28.76
CA ASN A 711 -13.33 -30.58 -28.77
C ASN A 711 -12.13 -29.63 -28.73
N LEU A 712 -12.28 -28.48 -28.05
CA LEU A 712 -11.20 -27.52 -27.84
C LEU A 712 -10.49 -27.77 -26.50
N PRO A 713 -9.15 -27.62 -26.46
CA PRO A 713 -8.37 -27.71 -25.23
C PRO A 713 -8.72 -26.66 -24.17
N VAL A 714 -8.68 -27.06 -22.90
CA VAL A 714 -8.88 -26.17 -21.74
C VAL A 714 -7.75 -26.33 -20.71
N PHE A 715 -7.18 -25.23 -20.26
CA PHE A 715 -6.28 -25.16 -19.11
C PHE A 715 -6.96 -24.41 -17.96
N ILE A 716 -7.04 -25.03 -16.77
CA ILE A 716 -7.51 -24.38 -15.54
C ILE A 716 -6.43 -24.39 -14.45
N SER A 717 -6.33 -23.32 -13.67
CA SER A 717 -5.42 -23.23 -12.53
C SER A 717 -6.01 -22.45 -11.36
N GLY A 718 -5.52 -22.74 -10.14
CA GLY A 718 -5.94 -22.10 -8.90
C GLY A 718 -6.67 -23.06 -7.96
N ASP A 719 -7.31 -22.49 -6.93
CA ASP A 719 -8.14 -23.24 -5.98
C ASP A 719 -9.49 -23.62 -6.61
N ALA A 720 -9.43 -24.48 -7.63
CA ALA A 720 -10.58 -24.97 -8.37
C ALA A 720 -11.33 -26.10 -7.64
N THR A 721 -11.16 -26.28 -6.32
CA THR A 721 -11.75 -27.38 -5.53
C THR A 721 -13.26 -27.38 -5.44
N ALA A 722 -13.90 -26.30 -5.85
CA ALA A 722 -15.21 -25.98 -5.34
C ALA A 722 -16.39 -26.59 -6.14
N ALA A 723 -16.12 -27.45 -7.13
CA ALA A 723 -17.14 -28.33 -7.73
C ALA A 723 -16.57 -29.71 -8.09
N ALA A 724 -16.55 -30.64 -7.13
CA ALA A 724 -16.05 -32.01 -7.33
C ALA A 724 -16.64 -32.71 -8.57
N ALA A 725 -17.93 -32.47 -8.85
CA ALA A 725 -18.58 -32.99 -10.05
C ALA A 725 -17.99 -32.40 -11.34
N PHE A 726 -17.70 -31.10 -11.36
CA PHE A 726 -17.10 -30.41 -12.51
C PHE A 726 -15.67 -30.88 -12.78
N LEU A 727 -14.85 -31.01 -11.73
CA LEU A 727 -13.50 -31.58 -11.85
C LEU A 727 -13.53 -33.01 -12.42
N SER A 728 -14.46 -33.83 -11.93
CA SER A 728 -14.60 -35.22 -12.38
C SER A 728 -15.09 -35.30 -13.84
N SER A 729 -16.15 -34.57 -14.19
CA SER A 729 -16.77 -34.65 -15.52
C SER A 729 -15.94 -33.97 -16.62
N THR A 730 -15.24 -32.89 -16.30
CA THR A 730 -14.59 -32.03 -17.30
C THR A 730 -13.11 -32.34 -17.41
N PHE A 731 -12.43 -32.51 -16.28
CA PHE A 731 -10.98 -32.68 -16.19
C PHE A 731 -10.55 -34.11 -15.87
N SER A 732 -11.50 -35.03 -15.67
CA SER A 732 -11.21 -36.39 -15.20
C SER A 732 -10.33 -36.37 -13.94
N ALA A 733 -10.69 -35.53 -12.98
CA ALA A 733 -9.92 -35.29 -11.77
C ALA A 733 -10.79 -35.36 -10.51
N THR A 734 -10.20 -35.72 -9.37
CA THR A 734 -10.88 -35.71 -8.06
C THR A 734 -10.07 -34.93 -7.03
N ALA A 735 -10.75 -34.16 -6.17
CA ALA A 735 -10.10 -33.51 -5.04
C ALA A 735 -9.74 -34.55 -3.97
N ALA A 736 -8.52 -34.48 -3.43
CA ALA A 736 -7.98 -35.47 -2.49
C ALA A 736 -7.47 -34.86 -1.17
N GLY A 737 -7.84 -33.60 -0.89
CA GLY A 737 -7.45 -32.86 0.31
C GLY A 737 -6.70 -31.58 -0.02
N MET A 738 -6.07 -31.00 1.00
CA MET A 738 -5.26 -29.78 0.91
C MET A 738 -3.80 -30.11 1.18
N ASN A 739 -2.89 -29.38 0.54
CA ASN A 739 -1.46 -29.56 0.70
C ASN A 739 -0.79 -28.33 1.32
N GLY A 740 0.11 -28.54 2.27
CA GLY A 740 0.88 -27.46 2.92
C GLY A 740 2.23 -27.15 2.28
N GLY A 741 2.66 -27.91 1.25
CA GLY A 741 3.93 -27.69 0.56
C GLY A 741 3.83 -26.74 -0.64
N LEU A 742 4.81 -25.85 -0.79
CA LEU A 742 4.88 -24.88 -1.89
C LEU A 742 5.90 -25.27 -2.98
N THR A 743 6.04 -26.57 -3.22
CA THR A 743 6.96 -27.09 -4.25
C THR A 743 6.35 -28.29 -4.95
N VAL A 744 6.36 -28.23 -6.29
CA VAL A 744 5.81 -29.28 -7.17
C VAL A 744 6.94 -29.86 -8.01
N ASN A 745 7.04 -31.19 -8.05
CA ASN A 745 7.87 -31.90 -9.00
C ASN A 745 7.06 -32.22 -10.26
N GLY A 746 7.57 -31.79 -11.42
CA GLY A 746 6.96 -32.11 -12.70
C GLY A 746 6.96 -33.61 -13.01
N ALA A 747 5.85 -34.10 -13.54
CA ALA A 747 5.64 -35.47 -14.02
C ALA A 747 4.95 -35.44 -15.39
N GLY A 748 4.88 -36.58 -16.09
CA GLY A 748 4.24 -36.64 -17.41
C GLY A 748 4.78 -35.57 -18.37
N ALA A 749 3.92 -34.68 -18.86
CA ALA A 749 4.33 -33.57 -19.73
C ALA A 749 5.30 -32.58 -19.06
N LEU A 750 5.23 -32.41 -17.74
CA LEU A 750 6.14 -31.55 -16.97
C LEU A 750 7.44 -32.26 -16.52
N MET A 751 7.65 -33.52 -16.91
CA MET A 751 8.84 -34.29 -16.50
C MET A 751 10.15 -33.59 -16.92
N GLY A 752 11.02 -33.30 -15.96
CA GLY A 752 12.26 -32.56 -16.20
C GLY A 752 12.17 -31.06 -15.91
N VAL A 753 11.05 -30.58 -15.38
CA VAL A 753 10.97 -29.31 -14.63
C VAL A 753 11.00 -29.64 -13.13
N PRO A 754 12.19 -29.81 -12.51
CA PRO A 754 12.28 -30.09 -11.08
C PRO A 754 11.96 -28.83 -10.26
N ALA A 755 11.40 -29.03 -9.07
CA ALA A 755 11.20 -27.99 -8.06
C ALA A 755 10.49 -26.72 -8.58
N ILE A 756 9.28 -26.88 -9.11
CA ILE A 756 8.39 -25.76 -9.40
C ILE A 756 8.02 -25.11 -8.07
N ALA A 757 8.59 -23.94 -7.79
CA ALA A 757 8.40 -23.24 -6.53
C ALA A 757 7.16 -22.34 -6.61
N LEU A 758 6.32 -22.38 -5.58
CA LEU A 758 5.10 -21.58 -5.47
C LEU A 758 5.33 -20.46 -4.45
N ASP A 759 4.77 -19.28 -4.74
CA ASP A 759 4.96 -18.06 -3.97
C ASP A 759 4.28 -18.14 -2.58
N ASP A 760 4.99 -17.73 -1.54
CA ASP A 760 4.55 -17.62 -0.14
C ASP A 760 4.16 -16.16 0.23
N GLY A 761 4.00 -15.32 -0.79
CA GLY A 761 3.76 -13.88 -0.70
C GLY A 761 5.05 -13.04 -0.63
N ASN A 762 6.22 -13.61 -0.94
CA ASN A 762 7.49 -12.91 -1.02
C ASN A 762 8.18 -13.03 -2.40
N GLY A 763 7.61 -13.80 -3.34
CA GLY A 763 8.18 -14.10 -4.67
C GLY A 763 7.73 -13.18 -5.81
N GLY A 764 7.04 -12.07 -5.52
CA GLY A 764 6.63 -11.06 -6.51
C GLY A 764 5.24 -11.28 -7.14
N SER A 765 4.48 -12.29 -6.68
CA SER A 765 3.07 -12.50 -7.02
C SER A 765 2.17 -12.36 -5.79
N PHE A 766 1.48 -13.42 -5.38
CA PHE A 766 0.66 -13.47 -4.17
C PHE A 766 0.86 -14.81 -3.47
N ASP A 767 0.56 -14.88 -2.17
CA ASP A 767 0.67 -16.11 -1.40
C ASP A 767 -0.25 -17.21 -1.94
N THR A 768 0.31 -18.35 -2.31
CA THR A 768 -0.41 -19.54 -2.78
C THR A 768 -1.36 -20.08 -1.71
N GLY A 769 -1.03 -19.92 -0.43
CA GLY A 769 -1.74 -20.50 0.69
C GLY A 769 -1.58 -22.02 0.75
N THR A 770 -2.68 -22.71 1.04
CA THR A 770 -2.73 -24.17 1.13
C THR A 770 -3.42 -24.73 -0.12
N PRO A 771 -2.71 -24.98 -1.22
CA PRO A 771 -3.36 -25.39 -2.47
C PRO A 771 -3.91 -26.82 -2.37
N PRO A 772 -4.99 -27.15 -3.09
CA PRO A 772 -5.52 -28.51 -3.11
C PRO A 772 -4.67 -29.56 -3.80
N VAL A 773 -4.92 -30.81 -3.40
CA VAL A 773 -4.43 -32.03 -4.04
C VAL A 773 -5.48 -32.50 -5.03
N ILE A 774 -5.07 -32.72 -6.28
CA ILE A 774 -5.94 -33.19 -7.36
C ILE A 774 -5.45 -34.52 -7.92
N SER A 775 -6.24 -35.58 -7.75
CA SER A 775 -5.92 -36.92 -8.24
C SER A 775 -6.46 -37.15 -9.66
N SER A 776 -5.72 -37.91 -10.46
CA SER A 776 -6.15 -38.32 -11.80
C SER A 776 -7.23 -39.40 -11.70
N ALA A 777 -8.27 -39.26 -12.52
CA ALA A 777 -9.31 -40.26 -12.74
C ALA A 777 -9.47 -40.51 -14.25
N GLY A 778 -10.10 -41.63 -14.63
CA GLY A 778 -10.42 -41.93 -16.03
C GLY A 778 -9.21 -41.84 -16.96
N ALA A 779 -9.27 -40.93 -17.94
CA ALA A 779 -8.25 -40.73 -18.96
C ALA A 779 -7.14 -39.73 -18.57
N ALA A 780 -7.24 -39.08 -17.40
CA ALA A 780 -6.22 -38.13 -16.98
C ALA A 780 -4.95 -38.82 -16.50
N VAL A 781 -3.81 -38.18 -16.71
CA VAL A 781 -2.50 -38.55 -16.17
C VAL A 781 -2.01 -37.48 -15.20
N SER A 782 -1.16 -37.87 -14.24
CA SER A 782 -0.47 -36.90 -13.39
C SER A 782 0.55 -36.10 -14.20
N LEU A 783 0.52 -34.79 -14.03
CA LEU A 783 1.47 -33.84 -14.61
C LEU A 783 2.43 -33.28 -13.56
N GLY A 784 2.19 -33.55 -12.28
CA GLY A 784 3.10 -33.16 -11.22
C GLY A 784 2.52 -33.48 -9.85
N SER A 785 3.41 -33.57 -8.87
CA SER A 785 3.07 -33.86 -7.48
C SER A 785 3.78 -32.90 -6.55
N TYR A 786 3.11 -32.53 -5.47
CA TYR A 786 3.79 -31.88 -4.36
C TYR A 786 4.86 -32.80 -3.79
N LEU A 787 5.96 -32.24 -3.27
CA LEU A 787 7.03 -33.02 -2.62
C LEU A 787 6.48 -33.90 -1.47
N VAL A 788 5.46 -33.39 -0.79
CA VAL A 788 4.69 -34.07 0.25
C VAL A 788 3.22 -33.79 -0.10
N GLY A 789 2.34 -34.80 -0.13
CA GLY A 789 0.89 -34.54 -0.24
C GLY A 789 0.17 -34.91 -1.55
N GLY A 790 0.81 -35.58 -2.50
CA GLY A 790 0.12 -36.15 -3.67
C GLY A 790 0.12 -35.26 -4.93
N ASN A 791 -0.74 -35.55 -5.90
CA ASN A 791 -0.74 -34.88 -7.20
C ASN A 791 -1.16 -33.40 -7.09
N ALA A 792 -0.41 -32.53 -7.76
CA ALA A 792 -0.63 -31.09 -7.85
C ALA A 792 -1.22 -30.66 -9.20
N ALA A 793 -1.02 -31.49 -10.23
CA ALA A 793 -1.46 -31.21 -11.59
C ALA A 793 -1.88 -32.50 -12.30
N VAL A 794 -2.94 -32.46 -13.09
CA VAL A 794 -3.39 -33.57 -13.93
C VAL A 794 -3.81 -33.06 -15.31
N GLY A 795 -3.87 -33.95 -16.30
CA GLY A 795 -4.41 -33.59 -17.61
C GLY A 795 -4.73 -34.77 -18.51
N VAL A 796 -5.57 -34.51 -19.51
CA VAL A 796 -5.89 -35.42 -20.61
C VAL A 796 -5.24 -34.86 -21.88
N PRO A 797 -4.36 -35.62 -22.57
CA PRO A 797 -3.66 -35.13 -23.76
C PRO A 797 -4.61 -34.54 -24.81
N SER A 798 -4.21 -33.41 -25.41
CA SER A 798 -5.00 -32.66 -26.40
C SER A 798 -6.37 -32.15 -25.93
N GLN A 799 -6.65 -32.20 -24.62
CA GLN A 799 -8.00 -31.97 -24.10
C GLN A 799 -8.02 -31.06 -22.89
N THR A 800 -7.35 -31.43 -21.80
CA THR A 800 -7.43 -30.66 -20.56
C THR A 800 -6.15 -30.68 -19.74
N VAL A 801 -5.89 -29.58 -19.05
CA VAL A 801 -4.93 -29.49 -17.94
C VAL A 801 -5.63 -28.82 -16.77
N ALA A 802 -5.46 -29.36 -15.57
CA ALA A 802 -5.89 -28.75 -14.32
C ALA A 802 -4.72 -28.70 -13.36
N PHE A 803 -4.41 -27.52 -12.86
CA PHE A 803 -3.51 -27.32 -11.73
C PHE A 803 -4.33 -27.05 -10.47
N GLY A 804 -4.00 -27.74 -9.38
CA GLY A 804 -4.55 -27.50 -8.05
C GLY A 804 -3.92 -26.29 -7.36
N PHE A 805 -3.06 -25.55 -8.04
CA PHE A 805 -2.42 -24.34 -7.53
C PHE A 805 -2.53 -23.24 -8.59
N PRO A 806 -2.46 -21.95 -8.20
CA PRO A 806 -2.50 -20.84 -9.15
C PRO A 806 -1.23 -20.83 -10.00
N PHE A 807 -1.36 -20.86 -11.32
CA PHE A 807 -0.22 -20.74 -12.23
C PHE A 807 0.53 -19.41 -12.04
N GLU A 808 -0.21 -18.40 -11.59
CA GLU A 808 0.25 -17.05 -11.25
C GLU A 808 1.28 -17.04 -10.11
N THR A 809 1.32 -18.09 -9.30
CA THR A 809 2.21 -18.19 -8.12
C THR A 809 3.54 -18.88 -8.41
N ILE A 810 3.78 -19.39 -9.63
CA ILE A 810 5.06 -20.03 -9.96
C ILE A 810 6.18 -18.99 -9.93
N ILE A 811 7.14 -19.13 -9.02
CA ILE A 811 8.24 -18.18 -8.88
C ILE A 811 9.17 -18.26 -10.10
N GLY A 812 9.60 -17.10 -10.60
CA GLY A 812 10.56 -16.97 -11.70
C GLY A 812 9.92 -17.04 -13.09
N GLY A 813 10.18 -16.02 -13.90
CA GLY A 813 9.63 -15.91 -15.27
C GLY A 813 10.04 -17.07 -16.19
N ALA A 814 11.28 -17.54 -16.09
CA ALA A 814 11.79 -18.64 -16.90
C ALA A 814 11.10 -19.98 -16.57
N GLN A 815 10.96 -20.31 -15.28
CA GLN A 815 10.29 -21.55 -14.86
C GLN A 815 8.82 -21.54 -15.28
N ARG A 816 8.13 -20.43 -15.07
CA ARG A 816 6.74 -20.23 -15.50
C ARG A 816 6.56 -20.38 -17.03
N THR A 817 7.50 -19.82 -17.80
CA THR A 817 7.53 -19.93 -19.27
C THR A 817 7.70 -21.39 -19.71
N GLU A 818 8.60 -22.14 -19.08
CA GLU A 818 8.85 -23.55 -19.37
C GLU A 818 7.65 -24.43 -19.02
N VAL A 819 6.99 -24.17 -17.89
CA VAL A 819 5.74 -24.87 -17.51
C VAL A 819 4.65 -24.60 -18.54
N MET A 820 4.45 -23.33 -18.94
CA MET A 820 3.47 -22.98 -19.98
C MET A 820 3.79 -23.66 -21.32
N ARG A 821 5.06 -23.67 -21.75
CA ARG A 821 5.51 -24.33 -22.98
C ARG A 821 5.07 -25.79 -23.02
N ARG A 822 5.27 -26.52 -21.92
CA ARG A 822 4.91 -27.94 -21.82
C ARG A 822 3.41 -28.17 -21.75
N VAL A 823 2.68 -27.27 -21.09
CA VAL A 823 1.20 -27.29 -21.10
C VAL A 823 0.68 -27.10 -22.53
N LEU A 824 1.22 -26.14 -23.28
CA LEU A 824 0.85 -25.90 -24.68
C LEU A 824 1.13 -27.11 -25.58
N MET A 825 2.31 -27.72 -25.46
CA MET A 825 2.65 -28.95 -26.21
C MET A 825 1.72 -30.11 -25.87
N PHE A 826 1.32 -30.24 -24.61
CA PHE A 826 0.40 -31.29 -24.16
C PHE A 826 -1.03 -31.08 -24.66
N LEU A 827 -1.47 -29.83 -24.75
CA LEU A 827 -2.83 -29.46 -25.16
C LEU A 827 -3.00 -29.30 -26.68
N SER A 828 -1.93 -28.96 -27.42
CA SER A 828 -1.99 -28.74 -28.87
C SER A 828 -0.84 -29.45 -29.61
N PRO A 829 -0.72 -30.79 -29.51
CA PRO A 829 0.31 -31.52 -30.22
C PRO A 829 0.14 -31.37 -31.74
N GLY A 830 1.14 -30.77 -32.39
CA GLY A 830 1.12 -30.46 -33.83
C GLY A 830 0.58 -29.07 -34.19
N GLY A 831 -0.06 -28.37 -33.25
CA GLY A 831 -0.42 -26.95 -33.37
C GLY A 831 0.61 -26.02 -32.69
N PHE A 832 1.45 -26.55 -31.81
CA PHE A 832 2.60 -25.87 -31.21
C PHE A 832 3.77 -26.85 -31.18
N ASP A 833 4.86 -26.53 -31.88
CA ASP A 833 6.05 -27.40 -31.99
C ASP A 833 7.05 -27.20 -30.85
N GLY A 834 6.84 -26.17 -30.01
CA GLY A 834 7.69 -25.86 -28.89
C GLY A 834 9.09 -25.41 -29.29
N GLY A 835 9.23 -24.77 -30.47
CA GLY A 835 10.48 -24.24 -31.00
C GLY A 835 11.43 -23.74 -29.91
N LEU A 836 12.67 -24.23 -29.95
CA LEU A 836 13.69 -23.98 -28.93
C LEU A 836 13.85 -22.47 -28.72
N VAL A 837 13.46 -21.98 -27.54
CA VAL A 837 14.14 -20.84 -26.95
C VAL A 837 15.47 -21.42 -26.47
N ASP A 838 16.58 -20.98 -27.05
CA ASP A 838 17.92 -21.40 -26.63
C ASP A 838 18.12 -20.98 -25.18
N VAL A 839 18.02 -21.94 -24.24
CA VAL A 839 18.20 -21.71 -22.79
C VAL A 839 19.58 -22.13 -22.30
N ASP A 840 20.53 -22.46 -23.19
CA ASP A 840 21.90 -22.74 -22.77
C ASP A 840 22.89 -21.63 -23.18
N ALA A 841 23.60 -21.13 -22.16
CA ALA A 841 24.69 -20.16 -22.14
C ALA A 841 24.33 -18.65 -22.24
N GLY A 842 23.99 -18.08 -21.08
CA GLY A 842 24.57 -16.80 -20.63
C GLY A 842 24.18 -15.53 -21.37
N THR A 843 23.18 -15.56 -22.26
CA THR A 843 22.65 -14.33 -22.85
C THR A 843 21.37 -13.96 -22.10
N VAL A 844 21.55 -13.10 -21.11
CA VAL A 844 20.50 -12.34 -20.43
C VAL A 844 19.65 -11.64 -21.50
N ILE A 845 18.49 -12.18 -21.83
CA ILE A 845 17.33 -11.32 -22.10
C ILE A 845 16.81 -10.98 -20.72
N ASP A 846 17.18 -9.78 -20.26
CA ASP A 846 16.78 -9.20 -18.98
C ASP A 846 15.27 -8.96 -18.97
N GLY A 847 14.52 -10.03 -18.76
CA GLY A 847 13.17 -10.01 -18.23
C GLY A 847 13.26 -10.28 -16.73
N GLY A 848 13.97 -9.42 -16.01
CA GLY A 848 14.18 -9.50 -14.56
C GLY A 848 12.90 -9.82 -13.81
N PHE A 849 12.87 -11.01 -13.22
CA PHE A 849 12.02 -11.42 -12.13
C PHE A 849 12.95 -12.20 -11.18
N ASP A 850 13.87 -11.49 -10.54
CA ASP A 850 14.69 -12.07 -9.48
C ASP A 850 14.10 -11.65 -8.14
N ALA A 851 13.59 -12.63 -7.41
CA ALA A 851 12.95 -12.45 -6.13
C ALA A 851 14.03 -12.13 -5.07
N GLY A 852 14.01 -10.89 -4.56
CA GLY A 852 14.86 -10.49 -3.46
C GLY A 852 14.51 -11.24 -2.18
N VAL A 853 15.23 -12.32 -1.90
CA VAL A 853 15.29 -12.94 -0.57
C VAL A 853 16.32 -12.19 0.27
N VAL A 854 15.86 -11.34 1.18
CA VAL A 854 16.72 -10.76 2.23
C VAL A 854 16.62 -11.67 3.45
N ASN A 855 17.65 -12.48 3.70
CA ASN A 855 17.89 -13.02 5.04
C ASN A 855 18.49 -11.90 5.91
N PRO A 856 17.99 -11.65 7.13
CA PRO A 856 18.60 -10.71 8.04
C PRO A 856 19.80 -11.40 8.69
N VAL A 857 21.02 -10.97 8.39
CA VAL A 857 22.19 -11.43 9.15
C VAL A 857 23.19 -10.31 9.39
N ASP A 858 23.34 -10.03 10.68
CA ASP A 858 24.50 -9.58 11.45
C ASP A 858 25.33 -8.37 11.02
N ALA A 859 25.35 -7.42 11.96
CA ALA A 859 26.40 -6.45 12.15
C ALA A 859 27.72 -7.16 12.54
N GLY A 860 28.80 -6.88 11.81
CA GLY A 860 30.14 -7.37 12.15
C GLY A 860 31.23 -6.50 11.53
N GLN A 861 32.11 -5.98 12.39
CA GLN A 861 33.22 -5.06 12.15
C GLN A 861 34.29 -5.50 11.14
N PRO A 862 35.19 -4.59 10.70
CA PRO A 862 36.08 -4.83 9.57
C PRO A 862 37.29 -5.70 9.92
N ASP A 863 37.65 -6.54 8.95
CA ASP A 863 38.76 -7.46 8.93
C ASP A 863 40.11 -6.73 8.88
N SER A 864 40.99 -7.01 9.86
CA SER A 864 42.40 -6.67 9.83
C SER A 864 43.19 -7.99 9.76
N GLY A 865 43.81 -8.23 8.61
CA GLY A 865 44.47 -9.49 8.31
C GLY A 865 45.68 -9.83 9.19
N VAL A 866 46.04 -11.12 9.13
CA VAL A 866 47.38 -11.74 8.96
C VAL A 866 47.21 -13.27 9.24
N PRO A 867 47.95 -14.17 8.53
CA PRO A 867 47.53 -15.55 8.32
C PRO A 867 48.27 -16.61 9.19
N GLU A 868 47.71 -17.83 9.14
CA GLU A 868 48.30 -19.17 9.37
C GLU A 868 49.05 -19.44 10.70
N ASP A 869 48.54 -20.40 11.50
CA ASP A 869 49.32 -21.63 11.78
C ASP A 869 48.48 -22.77 12.42
N GLY A 870 48.81 -23.99 12.01
CA GLY A 870 48.85 -25.28 12.72
C GLY A 870 47.81 -25.72 13.76
N GLY A 871 47.34 -26.98 13.59
CA GLY A 871 47.53 -27.97 14.67
C GLY A 871 46.31 -28.72 15.21
N THR A 872 46.01 -29.86 14.58
CA THR A 872 45.77 -31.21 15.16
C THR A 872 45.17 -31.42 16.56
N GLY A 873 44.22 -32.38 16.61
CA GLY A 873 43.96 -33.28 17.74
C GLY A 873 42.69 -32.94 18.53
N GLY A 874 41.78 -33.85 18.85
CA GLY A 874 41.74 -35.30 18.76
C GLY A 874 40.71 -35.80 19.77
N GLY A 875 39.92 -36.79 19.37
CA GLY A 875 39.57 -37.92 20.23
C GLY A 875 38.39 -37.81 21.21
N THR A 876 37.42 -38.71 20.96
CA THR A 876 36.67 -39.53 21.95
C THR A 876 35.63 -38.81 22.81
N GLY A 877 34.48 -39.39 23.14
CA GLY A 877 33.98 -40.75 23.03
C GLY A 877 32.57 -40.81 23.62
N ALA A 878 31.86 -41.88 23.25
CA ALA A 878 30.46 -42.15 23.52
C ALA A 878 30.11 -42.42 25.01
N GLY A 879 28.81 -42.36 25.33
CA GLY A 879 28.24 -43.29 26.31
C GLY A 879 27.11 -42.74 27.19
N GLY A 880 25.87 -42.94 26.73
CA GLY A 880 24.84 -43.71 27.44
C GLY A 880 24.23 -43.20 28.76
N GLY A 881 22.89 -43.25 28.81
CA GLY A 881 22.17 -43.56 30.05
C GLY A 881 20.99 -42.65 30.36
N ASP A 882 19.80 -43.05 29.91
CA ASP A 882 18.52 -42.77 30.60
C ASP A 882 18.36 -43.83 31.72
N PRO A 883 17.85 -43.46 32.92
CA PRO A 883 16.43 -43.73 33.15
C PRO A 883 15.72 -42.69 34.07
N GLY A 884 14.50 -42.31 33.69
CA GLY A 884 13.30 -42.58 34.51
C GLY A 884 12.88 -41.58 35.61
N ALA A 885 11.75 -40.93 35.31
CA ALA A 885 10.58 -40.68 36.18
C ALA A 885 10.59 -39.57 37.26
N GLY A 886 9.65 -38.63 37.09
CA GLY A 886 8.75 -38.17 38.16
C GLY A 886 8.97 -36.74 38.67
N GLY A 887 8.05 -35.82 38.34
CA GLY A 887 7.98 -34.51 38.99
C GLY A 887 6.90 -33.61 38.41
N GLY A 888 5.82 -33.40 39.17
CA GLY A 888 4.58 -32.74 38.78
C GLY A 888 4.71 -31.35 38.16
N ALA A 889 3.88 -31.10 37.16
CA ALA A 889 3.58 -29.79 36.62
C ALA A 889 2.85 -28.95 37.68
N ALA A 890 3.45 -27.83 38.08
CA ALA A 890 2.75 -26.73 38.71
C ALA A 890 2.20 -25.80 37.58
N PRO A 891 0.96 -25.32 37.68
CA PRO A 891 0.40 -24.42 36.68
C PRO A 891 1.11 -23.06 36.75
N LEU A 892 1.57 -22.59 35.59
CA LEU A 892 2.07 -21.24 35.38
C LEU A 892 0.98 -20.24 35.78
N GLU A 893 1.35 -19.31 36.66
CA GLU A 893 0.50 -18.18 37.04
C GLU A 893 0.11 -17.34 35.80
N PRO A 894 -1.09 -16.73 35.80
CA PRO A 894 -1.52 -15.90 34.70
C PRO A 894 -0.64 -14.65 34.62
N VAL A 895 -0.01 -14.47 33.46
CA VAL A 895 0.55 -13.20 33.01
C VAL A 895 -0.52 -12.14 33.19
N LEU A 896 -0.23 -11.13 34.02
CA LEU A 896 -1.06 -9.95 34.19
C LEU A 896 -1.23 -9.28 32.82
N GLY A 897 -2.37 -9.54 32.19
CA GLY A 897 -2.79 -8.84 30.98
C GLY A 897 -2.95 -7.36 31.29
N PHE A 898 -2.24 -6.52 30.54
CA PHE A 898 -2.58 -5.11 30.43
C PHE A 898 -4.01 -5.02 29.87
N GLN A 899 -4.97 -4.61 30.70
CA GLN A 899 -6.25 -4.15 30.18
C GLN A 899 -5.99 -2.88 29.38
N GLY A 900 -6.24 -2.95 28.07
CA GLY A 900 -6.18 -1.80 27.17
C GLY A 900 -7.08 -0.69 27.71
N GLY A 901 -6.47 0.43 28.08
CA GLY A 901 -7.21 1.59 28.51
C GLY A 901 -7.79 2.31 27.31
N GLY A 902 -9.10 2.19 27.10
CA GLY A 902 -9.77 3.06 26.14
C GLY A 902 -9.74 4.50 26.59
N CYS A 903 -9.65 5.43 25.63
CA CYS A 903 -9.78 6.85 25.92
C CYS A 903 -11.26 7.21 26.22
N SER A 904 -12.04 6.37 26.90
CA SER A 904 -13.39 6.72 27.37
C SER A 904 -13.45 6.59 28.89
N SER A 905 -13.43 7.72 29.60
CA SER A 905 -13.68 7.70 31.03
C SER A 905 -15.19 7.65 31.29
N THR A 906 -15.67 6.70 32.08
CA THR A 906 -16.78 6.99 32.99
C THR A 906 -16.26 6.88 34.43
N PRO A 907 -16.35 7.93 35.27
CA PRO A 907 -15.92 7.88 36.67
C PRO A 907 -16.81 7.00 37.57
N ALA A 908 -17.84 6.33 37.01
CA ALA A 908 -18.92 5.73 37.79
C ALA A 908 -18.58 4.36 38.41
N GLU A 909 -17.60 3.62 37.88
CA GLU A 909 -17.35 2.25 38.34
C GLU A 909 -16.39 2.15 39.54
N LEU A 910 -15.62 3.20 39.84
CA LEU A 910 -14.72 3.24 41.00
C LEU A 910 -15.45 3.47 42.34
N LEU A 911 -16.70 3.95 42.32
CA LEU A 911 -17.53 4.06 43.54
C LEU A 911 -18.23 2.74 43.91
N GLY A 912 -18.41 1.82 42.97
CA GLY A 912 -19.13 0.56 43.19
C GLY A 912 -18.38 -0.44 44.08
N LEU A 913 -17.04 -0.43 44.04
CA LEU A 913 -16.21 -1.31 44.88
C LEU A 913 -16.11 -0.86 46.34
N LEU A 914 -16.36 0.42 46.65
CA LEU A 914 -16.23 0.95 48.01
C LEU A 914 -17.40 0.56 48.92
N VAL A 915 -18.56 0.20 48.37
CA VAL A 915 -19.78 -0.11 49.15
C VAL A 915 -19.85 -1.59 49.57
N LEU A 916 -19.17 -2.50 48.88
CA LEU A 916 -19.22 -3.94 49.19
C LEU A 916 -18.27 -4.40 50.32
N LEU A 917 -17.32 -3.56 50.73
CA LEU A 917 -16.36 -3.89 51.80
C LEU A 917 -16.79 -3.44 53.20
N VAL A 918 -17.95 -2.77 53.35
CA VAL A 918 -18.46 -2.28 54.65
C VAL A 918 -19.57 -3.16 55.26
N VAL A 919 -20.10 -4.18 54.55
CA VAL A 919 -21.24 -4.98 55.06
C VAL A 919 -20.88 -6.39 55.58
N ARG A 920 -19.62 -6.85 55.50
CA ARG A 920 -19.21 -8.15 56.09
C ARG A 920 -18.22 -8.01 57.25
N ARG A 921 -18.68 -7.46 58.38
CA ARG A 921 -18.14 -7.76 59.72
C ARG A 921 -19.17 -7.50 60.83
N ARG A 922 -20.17 -8.38 60.89
CA ARG A 922 -20.88 -8.73 62.14
C ARG A 922 -21.26 -10.20 62.07
N ARG A 923 -20.42 -11.06 62.66
CA ARG A 923 -20.79 -12.27 63.42
C ARG A 923 -19.50 -12.87 64.00
N SER A 924 -19.58 -13.13 65.31
CA SER A 924 -18.58 -13.66 66.27
C SER A 924 -17.30 -12.83 66.44
#